data_AF-A0A4Z0YK78-F1
#
_entry.id   AF-A0A4Z0YK78-F1
#
_cell.length_a   1.000
_cell.length_b   1.000
_cell.length_c   1.000
_cell.angle_alpha   90.00
_cell.angle_beta   90.00
_cell.angle_gamma   90.00
#
_symmetry.space_group_name_H-M   'P 1'
#
loop_
_entity.id
_entity.type
_entity.pdbx_description
1 polymer ?
#
loop_
_entity_poly.entity_id
_entity_poly.type
_entity_poly.pdbx_seq_one_letter_code
_entity_poly.pdbx_strand_id
1 'polypeptide(L)'
;MASFGKYQASVTSFNNETTAALINVNLDFSLFRCDTKPEYLPIGSALTSRRREEAETGPIHRTACTLGFLFSDTLPDTPALFKAYGQRVSEILAQPNINPQGTASDGPFQYFVGADCTSIWAAATSGDASIAVHLLACILARAFDSKTATSIWFEIIQERKQQVNKLLKENKMIHPYTIVASKQTIARPELAAWDTSARAWLRRADESKAWEKHQFAIIIENINLPYTAPGTTYSKVMTTWTKSMEVLNNLLVNIPQQASDRAILLAISSWHLHPNLLVFQDKAINVDFKDQLFLASAVLTLGLEYQLQAGDTGIRWSLALSHLRYYGDPVAVRSNEEMSRVTMPQFSLVALGSLLRLWDLRGSNIVEAINWLNALGDMISTASGEDHIEINWIRFFCGAAKSFHDGDQRREEVNLQLVKFGWRRALNLFGRNQGTQQPFFGLLNPYVLRALKEDDPTNRGFAYLRELISSPKFDVSQVLISFTMVVGSDLFSEWATVIAVPTLQLQNNMQHCKWIHFDNTEMLSQQQLDFLEQRQKVIQEMGEPCQIISHPENVPHTSRGRGKSNLRLWPNPPSVLKTKSETSRVFREILLDTREESGQGFSIWVDADTWSDSLTQQVKSRSNTIGTIQDSFSVLKQLKSPQTIVGYLLSIMLPPSNSSRQFLKRKRSSDDINEAQYTTNTVENTGVANRLMARQNQPSRHFLLSVVTLQIATIMYRQLPVATVSLRVVDMELHKASWLPAGFTEERDDDLTYPYWIANESASDWYGQMTRAEAFGCVAMFESGRFNIKEEHLADVLALCTEDSIFVAGIMLRDPSLESPSGPQIRHLVGSIGQAGLVLLVSPLDPRIRPTGYNPLSVQHREYDGKRENKFDSVSLHLSFTEWKMPLDWASTGEIDNEVFLLESVLSVMDGGQWIGDIDVLEIEKAPLEVFETDCKGDCDGSETGGYAQKMERISLDTWEELLDAPPAVGIFRARTNWAARLAAASILSQQSKAHATVVVGGTELCWKCLVSHYMYPELHLPQIIID
;
A
#
# COMPACT_ATOMS: atom_id res chain seq x y z
N MET A 1 48.56 24.31 -22.49
CA MET A 1 48.93 23.35 -23.55
C MET A 1 50.31 22.79 -23.27
N ALA A 2 50.37 21.59 -22.67
CA ALA A 2 51.49 20.67 -22.73
C ALA A 2 50.86 19.29 -22.99
N SER A 3 51.13 18.73 -24.16
CA SER A 3 50.55 17.50 -24.67
C SER A 3 51.22 16.30 -23.99
N PHE A 4 50.55 15.67 -23.03
CA PHE A 4 50.90 14.31 -22.62
C PHE A 4 50.24 13.33 -23.60
N GLY A 5 51.09 12.70 -24.42
CA GLY A 5 50.68 11.85 -25.54
C GLY A 5 49.96 10.57 -25.12
N LYS A 6 49.09 10.11 -26.03
CA LYS A 6 48.48 8.77 -26.04
C LYS A 6 49.57 7.69 -25.90
N TYR A 7 49.67 7.05 -24.74
CA TYR A 7 50.40 5.79 -24.61
C TYR A 7 49.51 4.65 -25.08
N GLN A 8 49.60 4.33 -26.37
CA GLN A 8 49.24 3.03 -26.90
C GLN A 8 50.36 2.07 -26.44
N ALA A 9 50.16 1.38 -25.32
CA ALA A 9 51.16 0.49 -24.75
C ALA A 9 51.32 -0.76 -25.64
N SER A 10 52.49 -0.87 -26.24
CA SER A 10 53.00 -2.01 -26.98
C SER A 10 53.11 -3.25 -26.09
N VAL A 11 52.47 -4.34 -26.51
CA VAL A 11 52.32 -5.62 -25.80
C VAL A 11 53.61 -6.47 -25.72
N THR A 12 54.78 -5.99 -26.13
CA THR A 12 55.97 -6.86 -26.22
C THR A 12 57.27 -6.17 -25.79
N SER A 13 57.55 -6.15 -24.48
CA SER A 13 58.84 -6.56 -23.88
C SER A 13 58.77 -6.44 -22.35
N PHE A 14 58.76 -7.57 -21.66
CA PHE A 14 58.81 -7.65 -20.20
C PHE A 14 60.27 -7.65 -19.73
N ASN A 15 60.70 -6.60 -19.02
CA ASN A 15 61.92 -6.59 -18.20
C ASN A 15 61.55 -6.31 -16.74
N ASN A 16 62.18 -6.99 -15.78
CA ASN A 16 61.88 -6.87 -14.35
C ASN A 16 62.04 -5.43 -13.78
N GLU A 17 62.82 -4.57 -14.44
CA GLU A 17 63.02 -3.17 -14.00
C GLU A 17 61.81 -2.26 -14.27
N THR A 18 61.02 -2.50 -15.32
CA THR A 18 59.81 -1.68 -15.60
C THR A 18 58.64 -2.05 -14.67
N THR A 19 58.61 -3.29 -14.16
CA THR A 19 57.61 -3.75 -13.18
C THR A 19 57.81 -3.09 -11.81
N ALA A 20 59.06 -2.93 -11.36
CA ALA A 20 59.37 -2.23 -10.11
C ALA A 20 59.02 -0.73 -10.18
N ALA A 21 59.19 -0.11 -11.35
CA ALA A 21 58.81 1.28 -11.59
C ALA A 21 57.28 1.47 -11.56
N LEU A 22 56.48 0.59 -12.19
CA LEU A 22 55.01 0.67 -12.16
C LEU A 22 54.41 0.45 -10.76
N ILE A 23 55.03 -0.41 -9.94
CA ILE A 23 54.57 -0.71 -8.57
C ILE A 23 54.82 0.47 -7.60
N ASN A 24 55.76 1.37 -7.90
CA ASN A 24 56.06 2.57 -7.13
C ASN A 24 55.32 3.83 -7.61
N VAL A 25 54.61 3.76 -8.74
CA VAL A 25 53.73 4.84 -9.21
C VAL A 25 52.34 4.60 -8.64
N ASN A 26 51.80 5.57 -7.90
CA ASN A 26 50.38 5.60 -7.54
C ASN A 26 49.55 5.77 -8.83
N LEU A 27 49.30 4.65 -9.53
CA LEU A 27 48.42 4.60 -10.69
C LEU A 27 47.00 4.89 -10.23
N ASP A 28 46.48 6.04 -10.65
CA ASP A 28 45.09 6.41 -10.46
C ASP A 28 44.23 5.76 -11.55
N PHE A 29 43.39 4.80 -11.15
CA PHE A 29 42.49 4.11 -12.07
C PHE A 29 41.34 4.99 -12.56
N SER A 30 41.11 6.16 -11.98
CA SER A 30 40.13 7.14 -12.50
C SER A 30 40.47 7.59 -13.93
N LEU A 31 41.76 7.56 -14.31
CA LEU A 31 42.25 8.00 -15.63
C LEU A 31 42.29 6.87 -16.67
N PHE A 32 42.04 5.62 -16.27
CA PHE A 32 42.02 4.48 -17.19
C PHE A 32 40.67 4.40 -17.91
N ARG A 33 40.68 4.39 -19.25
CA ARG A 33 39.47 4.29 -20.06
C ARG A 33 39.73 3.53 -21.37
N CYS A 34 38.83 2.63 -21.71
CA CYS A 34 38.82 1.88 -22.96
C CYS A 34 37.81 2.46 -23.95
N ASP A 35 38.04 2.23 -25.24
CA ASP A 35 37.05 2.49 -26.27
C ASP A 35 35.87 1.52 -26.11
N THR A 36 34.66 2.07 -26.00
CA THR A 36 33.45 1.28 -25.76
C THR A 36 33.04 0.48 -27.00
N LYS A 37 32.70 -0.80 -26.81
CA LYS A 37 32.22 -1.67 -27.90
C LYS A 37 30.87 -1.21 -28.47
N PRO A 38 30.57 -1.47 -29.76
CA PRO A 38 29.37 -0.97 -30.42
C PRO A 38 28.04 -1.31 -29.72
N GLU A 39 27.93 -2.52 -29.17
CA GLU A 39 26.74 -3.00 -28.48
C GLU A 39 26.41 -2.24 -27.18
N TYR A 40 27.37 -1.51 -26.60
CA TYR A 40 27.17 -0.70 -25.40
C TYR A 40 26.96 0.78 -25.71
N LEU A 41 27.32 1.28 -26.91
CA LEU A 41 27.20 2.70 -27.27
C LEU A 41 25.79 3.30 -27.01
N PRO A 42 24.67 2.62 -27.28
CA PRO A 42 23.34 3.16 -27.00
C PRO A 42 23.09 3.47 -25.52
N ILE A 43 23.77 2.77 -24.60
CA ILE A 43 23.63 2.96 -23.16
C ILE A 43 24.17 4.34 -22.76
N GLY A 44 25.34 4.73 -23.29
CA GLY A 44 25.93 6.03 -23.00
C GLY A 44 25.07 7.21 -23.47
N SER A 45 24.28 7.04 -24.53
CA SER A 45 23.29 8.04 -24.97
C SER A 45 21.98 8.00 -24.19
N ALA A 46 21.64 6.86 -23.56
CA ALA A 46 20.42 6.69 -22.79
C ALA A 46 20.54 7.22 -21.35
N LEU A 47 21.77 7.32 -20.83
CA LEU A 47 22.06 7.87 -19.50
C LEU A 47 21.94 9.40 -19.46
N THR A 48 21.51 9.93 -18.32
CA THR A 48 21.58 11.36 -18.05
C THR A 48 23.04 11.84 -18.02
N SER A 49 23.28 13.11 -18.37
CA SER A 49 24.64 13.68 -18.44
C SER A 49 25.44 13.45 -17.15
N ARG A 50 24.77 13.56 -15.99
CA ARG A 50 25.35 13.32 -14.67
C ARG A 50 25.76 11.86 -14.46
N ARG A 51 24.87 10.89 -14.72
CA ARG A 51 25.19 9.46 -14.59
C ARG A 51 26.29 9.04 -15.55
N ARG A 52 26.29 9.62 -16.75
CA ARG A 52 27.34 9.38 -17.74
C ARG A 52 28.69 9.90 -17.24
N GLU A 53 28.75 11.10 -16.70
CA GLU A 53 29.97 11.65 -16.10
C GLU A 53 30.46 10.78 -14.94
N GLU A 54 29.56 10.42 -14.01
CA GLU A 54 29.90 9.55 -12.88
C GLU A 54 30.44 8.18 -13.31
N ALA A 55 29.87 7.58 -14.35
CA ALA A 55 30.33 6.33 -14.92
C ALA A 55 31.59 6.46 -15.80
N GLU A 56 31.98 7.66 -16.23
CA GLU A 56 33.17 7.88 -17.06
C GLU A 56 34.38 8.35 -16.26
N THR A 57 34.18 9.08 -15.16
CA THR A 57 35.25 9.70 -14.37
C THR A 57 35.02 9.65 -12.86
N GLY A 58 33.85 9.19 -12.39
CA GLY A 58 33.47 9.21 -10.98
C GLY A 58 33.92 8.00 -10.15
N PRO A 59 33.47 7.91 -8.88
CA PRO A 59 33.84 6.83 -7.95
C PRO A 59 33.42 5.44 -8.42
N ILE A 60 32.27 5.32 -9.09
CA ILE A 60 31.77 4.05 -9.62
C ILE A 60 32.64 3.55 -10.78
N HIS A 61 33.19 4.45 -11.60
CA HIS A 61 34.18 4.14 -12.64
C HIS A 61 35.47 3.57 -12.02
N ARG A 62 36.00 4.24 -10.99
CA ARG A 62 37.17 3.74 -10.25
C ARG A 62 36.90 2.37 -9.63
N THR A 63 35.71 2.16 -9.07
CA THR A 63 35.29 0.88 -8.48
C THR A 63 35.27 -0.21 -9.55
N ALA A 64 34.65 0.06 -10.71
CA ALA A 64 34.61 -0.85 -11.85
C ALA A 64 36.03 -1.26 -12.31
N CYS A 65 36.90 -0.27 -12.55
CA CYS A 65 38.30 -0.50 -12.94
C CYS A 65 39.05 -1.33 -11.89
N THR A 66 38.97 -0.94 -10.62
CA THR A 66 39.72 -1.60 -9.54
C THR A 66 39.30 -3.05 -9.38
N LEU A 67 38.00 -3.32 -9.39
CA LEU A 67 37.48 -4.69 -9.33
C LEU A 67 37.82 -5.49 -10.58
N GLY A 68 37.70 -4.89 -11.77
CA GLY A 68 38.06 -5.53 -13.04
C GLY A 68 39.51 -6.01 -13.06
N PHE A 69 40.46 -5.15 -12.67
CA PHE A 69 41.87 -5.53 -12.57
C PHE A 69 42.17 -6.51 -11.42
N LEU A 70 41.43 -6.46 -10.31
CA LEU A 70 41.63 -7.38 -9.19
C LEU A 70 41.29 -8.84 -9.56
N PHE A 71 40.27 -9.02 -10.40
CA PHE A 71 39.76 -10.32 -10.80
C PHE A 71 40.19 -10.79 -12.20
N SER A 72 40.82 -9.94 -13.02
CA SER A 72 41.20 -10.24 -14.42
C SER A 72 41.81 -11.62 -14.62
N ASP A 73 42.73 -12.02 -13.74
CA ASP A 73 43.51 -13.25 -13.86
C ASP A 73 42.71 -14.53 -13.50
N THR A 74 41.45 -14.39 -13.08
CA THR A 74 40.57 -15.50 -12.68
C THR A 74 39.36 -15.70 -13.59
N LEU A 75 39.20 -14.84 -14.59
CA LEU A 75 38.01 -14.86 -15.45
C LEU A 75 38.23 -15.78 -16.66
N PRO A 76 37.20 -16.54 -17.07
CA PRO A 76 37.19 -17.24 -18.34
C PRO A 76 37.06 -16.25 -19.51
N ASP A 77 37.52 -16.66 -20.69
CA ASP A 77 37.39 -15.86 -21.92
C ASP A 77 35.98 -16.03 -22.51
N THR A 78 35.12 -15.01 -22.35
CA THR A 78 33.69 -15.07 -22.72
C THR A 78 33.21 -13.88 -23.56
N PRO A 79 33.78 -13.65 -24.76
CA PRO A 79 33.49 -12.47 -25.57
C PRO A 79 32.08 -12.47 -26.18
N ALA A 80 31.51 -13.66 -26.47
CA ALA A 80 30.16 -13.75 -27.02
C ALA A 80 29.10 -13.36 -25.97
N LEU A 81 29.33 -13.73 -24.71
CA LEU A 81 28.51 -13.31 -23.57
C LEU A 81 28.48 -11.79 -23.41
N PHE A 82 29.64 -11.13 -23.40
CA PHE A 82 29.70 -9.67 -23.26
C PHE A 82 28.96 -8.98 -24.40
N LYS A 83 29.14 -9.45 -25.64
CA LYS A 83 28.43 -8.90 -26.79
C LYS A 83 26.91 -9.04 -26.67
N ALA A 84 26.42 -10.24 -26.33
CA ALA A 84 24.99 -10.51 -26.19
C ALA A 84 24.37 -9.71 -25.03
N TYR A 85 25.09 -9.59 -23.91
CA TYR A 85 24.64 -8.78 -22.78
C TYR A 85 24.49 -7.30 -23.16
N GLY A 86 25.50 -6.70 -23.81
CA GLY A 86 25.40 -5.32 -24.29
C GLY A 86 24.22 -5.09 -25.23
N GLN A 87 23.97 -6.02 -26.15
CA GLN A 87 22.81 -5.98 -27.06
C GLN A 87 21.48 -6.05 -26.29
N ARG A 88 21.36 -6.95 -25.31
CA ARG A 88 20.15 -7.07 -24.48
C ARG A 88 19.88 -5.81 -23.68
N VAL A 89 20.91 -5.25 -23.04
CA VAL A 89 20.78 -4.01 -22.25
C VAL A 89 20.28 -2.87 -23.15
N SER A 90 20.90 -2.72 -24.32
CA SER A 90 20.51 -1.70 -25.30
C SER A 90 19.07 -1.87 -25.82
N GLU A 91 18.61 -3.12 -26.04
CA GLU A 91 17.23 -3.43 -26.41
C GLU A 91 16.22 -3.01 -25.34
N ILE A 92 16.50 -3.33 -24.06
CA ILE A 92 15.62 -2.98 -22.94
C ILE A 92 15.53 -1.46 -22.77
N LEU A 93 16.67 -0.75 -22.87
CA LEU A 93 16.72 0.71 -22.71
C LEU A 93 16.04 1.49 -23.84
N ALA A 94 15.84 0.88 -25.01
CA ALA A 94 15.13 1.50 -26.12
C ALA A 94 13.61 1.64 -25.86
N GLN A 95 13.08 0.98 -24.82
CA GLN A 95 11.65 1.00 -24.48
C GLN A 95 11.30 2.22 -23.60
N PRO A 96 10.48 3.19 -24.08
CA PRO A 96 10.21 4.42 -23.34
C PRO A 96 9.47 4.23 -22.01
N ASN A 97 8.68 3.17 -21.90
CA ASN A 97 7.97 2.80 -20.67
C ASN A 97 8.90 2.22 -19.59
N ILE A 98 10.04 1.64 -19.98
CA ILE A 98 11.02 1.06 -19.06
C ILE A 98 12.09 2.10 -18.67
N ASN A 99 12.51 2.93 -19.63
CA ASN A 99 13.49 3.98 -19.45
C ASN A 99 12.91 5.36 -19.82
N PRO A 100 12.10 5.97 -18.93
CA PRO A 100 11.58 7.31 -19.16
C PRO A 100 12.70 8.35 -19.16
N GLN A 101 12.52 9.42 -19.93
CA GLN A 101 13.44 10.56 -19.98
C GLN A 101 12.95 11.67 -19.05
N GLY A 102 13.85 12.25 -18.27
CA GLY A 102 13.54 13.37 -17.38
C GLY A 102 13.10 14.61 -18.16
N THR A 103 11.97 15.18 -17.76
CA THR A 103 11.36 16.38 -18.34
C THR A 103 11.41 17.56 -17.35
N ALA A 104 11.09 18.77 -17.82
CA ALA A 104 11.02 19.95 -16.95
C ALA A 104 9.95 19.83 -15.85
N SER A 105 8.90 19.01 -16.03
CA SER A 105 7.89 18.77 -15.00
C SER A 105 8.36 17.88 -13.84
N ASP A 106 9.50 17.19 -14.01
CA ASP A 106 10.15 16.42 -12.96
C ASP A 106 11.02 17.31 -12.05
N GLY A 107 11.06 18.61 -12.34
CA GLY A 107 11.71 19.63 -11.53
C GLY A 107 13.19 19.30 -11.26
N PRO A 108 13.68 19.47 -10.02
CA PRO A 108 15.10 19.27 -9.71
C PRO A 108 15.54 17.79 -9.77
N PHE A 109 14.59 16.85 -9.89
CA PHE A 109 14.87 15.41 -10.03
C PHE A 109 15.08 14.97 -11.48
N GLN A 110 14.95 15.88 -12.46
CA GLN A 110 15.07 15.57 -13.89
C GLN A 110 16.30 14.71 -14.23
N TYR A 111 17.45 14.97 -13.62
CA TYR A 111 18.71 14.25 -13.89
C TYR A 111 18.80 12.85 -13.28
N PHE A 112 17.84 12.45 -12.44
CA PHE A 112 17.76 11.14 -11.79
C PHE A 112 16.69 10.21 -12.38
N VAL A 113 15.81 10.74 -13.23
CA VAL A 113 14.76 9.99 -13.93
C VAL A 113 15.37 9.05 -14.96
N GLY A 114 14.82 7.83 -15.04
CA GLY A 114 15.22 6.80 -16.01
C GLY A 114 16.03 5.66 -15.39
N ALA A 115 16.27 4.62 -16.18
CA ALA A 115 16.97 3.41 -15.77
C ALA A 115 18.41 3.71 -15.31
N ASP A 116 18.82 3.13 -14.18
CA ASP A 116 20.18 3.26 -13.67
C ASP A 116 21.08 2.19 -14.29
N CYS A 117 21.78 2.56 -15.36
CA CYS A 117 22.79 1.74 -16.03
C CYS A 117 24.22 2.23 -15.74
N THR A 118 24.41 2.97 -14.64
CA THR A 118 25.67 3.65 -14.31
C THR A 118 26.80 2.65 -14.16
N SER A 119 26.58 1.56 -13.41
CA SER A 119 27.54 0.45 -13.26
C SER A 119 27.83 -0.30 -14.56
N ILE A 120 26.84 -0.42 -15.47
CA ILE A 120 27.03 -1.06 -16.79
C ILE A 120 27.93 -0.20 -17.68
N TRP A 121 27.64 1.11 -17.76
CA TRP A 121 28.43 2.04 -18.57
C TRP A 121 29.86 2.15 -18.04
N ALA A 122 30.02 2.26 -16.71
CA ALA A 122 31.33 2.25 -16.05
C ALA A 122 32.11 0.96 -16.33
N ALA A 123 31.46 -0.19 -16.32
CA ALA A 123 32.08 -1.45 -16.70
C ALA A 123 32.50 -1.46 -18.18
N ALA A 124 31.64 -0.99 -19.08
CA ALA A 124 31.90 -0.97 -20.52
C ALA A 124 33.04 -0.02 -20.92
N THR A 125 33.23 1.08 -20.20
CA THR A 125 34.37 2.02 -20.37
C THR A 125 35.64 1.55 -19.64
N SER A 126 35.55 0.53 -18.78
CA SER A 126 36.67 -0.03 -18.01
C SER A 126 37.20 -1.37 -18.56
N GLY A 127 36.54 -1.95 -19.57
CA GLY A 127 36.97 -3.18 -20.26
C GLY A 127 36.26 -4.46 -19.80
N ASP A 128 36.55 -5.57 -20.50
CA ASP A 128 35.80 -6.83 -20.40
C ASP A 128 35.79 -7.46 -19.00
N ALA A 129 36.89 -7.38 -18.27
CA ALA A 129 36.96 -7.87 -16.89
C ALA A 129 35.98 -7.11 -15.96
N SER A 130 35.77 -5.82 -16.21
CA SER A 130 34.84 -4.98 -15.46
C SER A 130 33.39 -5.30 -15.82
N ILE A 131 33.10 -5.66 -17.08
CA ILE A 131 31.80 -6.18 -17.51
C ILE A 131 31.48 -7.49 -16.78
N ALA A 132 32.45 -8.41 -16.70
CA ALA A 132 32.28 -9.65 -15.94
C ALA A 132 31.97 -9.37 -14.46
N VAL A 133 32.64 -8.39 -13.84
CA VAL A 133 32.40 -7.97 -12.45
C VAL A 133 30.99 -7.40 -12.28
N HIS A 134 30.47 -6.64 -13.24
CA HIS A 134 29.09 -6.18 -13.21
C HIS A 134 28.11 -7.37 -13.31
N LEU A 135 28.40 -8.37 -14.15
CA LEU A 135 27.60 -9.59 -14.21
C LEU A 135 27.56 -10.32 -12.86
N LEU A 136 28.66 -10.34 -12.09
CA LEU A 136 28.66 -10.84 -10.71
C LEU A 136 27.76 -9.99 -9.79
N ALA A 137 27.79 -8.67 -9.92
CA ALA A 137 26.92 -7.78 -9.15
C ALA A 137 25.44 -8.12 -9.39
N CYS A 138 25.04 -8.41 -10.63
CA CYS A 138 23.69 -8.87 -10.95
C CYS A 138 23.33 -10.23 -10.31
N ILE A 139 24.28 -11.15 -10.17
CA ILE A 139 24.05 -12.43 -9.47
C ILE A 139 23.79 -12.15 -7.99
N LEU A 140 24.68 -11.39 -7.34
CA LEU A 140 24.59 -11.11 -5.91
C LEU A 140 23.35 -10.28 -5.56
N ALA A 141 23.01 -9.28 -6.38
CA ALA A 141 21.83 -8.45 -6.18
C ALA A 141 20.52 -9.26 -6.27
N ARG A 142 20.47 -10.30 -7.12
CA ARG A 142 19.31 -11.19 -7.21
C ARG A 142 19.23 -12.18 -6.06
N ALA A 143 20.38 -12.73 -5.65
CA ALA A 143 20.47 -13.77 -4.64
C ALA A 143 20.29 -13.26 -3.20
N PHE A 144 20.67 -11.99 -2.94
CA PHE A 144 20.78 -11.46 -1.58
C PHE A 144 20.22 -10.04 -1.46
N ASP A 145 19.74 -9.71 -0.26
CA ASP A 145 19.44 -8.32 0.10
C ASP A 145 20.71 -7.46 0.07
N SER A 146 20.55 -6.14 -0.04
CA SER A 146 21.65 -5.19 -0.26
C SER A 146 22.77 -5.29 0.78
N LYS A 147 22.43 -5.52 2.05
CA LYS A 147 23.40 -5.61 3.15
C LYS A 147 24.20 -6.91 3.09
N THR A 148 23.50 -8.02 2.89
CA THR A 148 24.14 -9.33 2.71
C THR A 148 25.05 -9.33 1.48
N ALA A 149 24.59 -8.76 0.36
CA ALA A 149 25.39 -8.63 -0.87
C ALA A 149 26.67 -7.78 -0.65
N THR A 150 26.57 -6.64 0.03
CA THR A 150 27.73 -5.78 0.36
C THR A 150 28.74 -6.52 1.24
N SER A 151 28.26 -7.32 2.20
CA SER A 151 29.12 -8.13 3.06
C SER A 151 29.83 -9.24 2.28
N ILE A 152 29.14 -9.91 1.35
CA ILE A 152 29.74 -10.90 0.46
C ILE A 152 30.80 -10.25 -0.44
N TRP A 153 30.52 -9.08 -1.02
CA TRP A 153 31.49 -8.30 -1.81
C TRP A 153 32.77 -8.02 -1.00
N PHE A 154 32.61 -7.56 0.24
CA PHE A 154 33.74 -7.29 1.11
C PHE A 154 34.55 -8.57 1.39
N GLU A 155 33.90 -9.68 1.73
CA GLU A 155 34.54 -10.98 1.97
C GLU A 155 35.34 -11.44 0.74
N ILE A 156 34.75 -11.41 -0.46
CA ILE A 156 35.42 -11.91 -1.67
C ILE A 156 36.62 -11.06 -2.09
N ILE A 157 36.55 -9.74 -1.88
CA ILE A 157 37.65 -8.81 -2.17
C ILE A 157 38.81 -9.06 -1.19
N GLN A 158 38.52 -9.25 0.11
CA GLN A 158 39.55 -9.52 1.10
C GLN A 158 40.23 -10.86 0.84
N GLU A 159 39.47 -11.93 0.57
CA GLU A 159 40.05 -13.23 0.21
C GLU A 159 40.90 -13.14 -1.07
N ARG A 160 40.42 -12.44 -2.10
CA ARG A 160 41.19 -12.26 -3.34
C ARG A 160 42.49 -11.49 -3.12
N LYS A 161 42.47 -10.41 -2.33
CA LYS A 161 43.67 -9.66 -1.95
C LYS A 161 44.67 -10.52 -1.20
N GLN A 162 44.20 -11.37 -0.27
CA GLN A 162 45.06 -12.33 0.44
C GLN A 162 45.70 -13.35 -0.52
N GLN A 163 44.95 -13.85 -1.50
CA GLN A 163 45.49 -14.75 -2.53
C GLN A 163 46.57 -14.08 -3.38
N VAL A 164 46.33 -12.85 -3.86
CA VAL A 164 47.34 -12.09 -4.64
C VAL A 164 48.61 -11.87 -3.82
N ASN A 165 48.47 -11.50 -2.55
CA ASN A 165 49.61 -11.33 -1.63
C ASN A 165 50.37 -12.65 -1.39
N LYS A 166 49.67 -13.79 -1.33
CA LYS A 166 50.31 -15.10 -1.21
C LYS A 166 51.08 -15.48 -2.48
N LEU A 167 50.49 -15.26 -3.65
CA LEU A 167 51.13 -15.52 -4.95
C LEU A 167 52.38 -14.65 -5.15
N LEU A 168 52.35 -13.38 -4.70
CA LEU A 168 53.51 -12.48 -4.69
C LEU A 168 54.64 -13.01 -3.81
N LYS A 169 54.32 -13.48 -2.59
CA LYS A 169 55.31 -14.10 -1.68
C LYS A 169 55.91 -15.39 -2.25
N GLU A 170 55.15 -16.12 -3.06
CA GLU A 170 55.59 -17.33 -3.76
C GLU A 170 56.35 -17.04 -5.08
N ASN A 171 56.65 -15.77 -5.40
CA ASN A 171 57.31 -15.33 -6.64
C ASN A 171 56.62 -15.81 -7.93
N LYS A 172 55.29 -15.96 -7.91
CA LYS A 172 54.52 -16.26 -9.12
C LYS A 172 54.27 -14.99 -9.93
N MET A 173 54.27 -15.13 -11.25
CA MET A 173 53.99 -14.03 -12.18
C MET A 173 52.51 -13.63 -12.09
N ILE A 174 52.23 -12.36 -11.76
CA ILE A 174 50.89 -11.78 -11.64
C ILE A 174 50.84 -10.52 -12.50
N HIS A 175 49.69 -10.21 -13.08
CA HIS A 175 49.54 -9.01 -13.89
C HIS A 175 49.83 -7.74 -13.06
N PRO A 176 50.64 -6.78 -13.55
CA PRO A 176 51.00 -5.57 -12.79
C PRO A 176 49.80 -4.78 -12.26
N TYR A 177 48.74 -4.63 -13.07
CA TYR A 177 47.52 -3.94 -12.63
C TYR A 177 46.77 -4.68 -11.50
N THR A 178 46.83 -6.01 -11.43
CA THR A 178 46.23 -6.78 -10.33
C THR A 178 46.99 -6.55 -9.01
N ILE A 179 48.32 -6.40 -9.06
CA ILE A 179 49.16 -6.05 -7.90
C ILE A 179 48.82 -4.64 -7.40
N VAL A 180 48.61 -3.69 -8.31
CA VAL A 180 48.20 -2.32 -7.96
C VAL A 180 46.77 -2.32 -7.37
N ALA A 181 45.83 -3.01 -8.01
CA ALA A 181 44.45 -3.13 -7.54
C ALA A 181 44.35 -3.81 -6.17
N SER A 182 45.19 -4.80 -5.86
CA SER A 182 45.18 -5.45 -4.55
C SER A 182 45.61 -4.51 -3.42
N LYS A 183 46.41 -3.48 -3.72
CA LYS A 183 46.84 -2.46 -2.76
C LYS A 183 45.83 -1.33 -2.59
N GLN A 184 44.87 -1.15 -3.51
CA GLN A 184 43.85 -0.11 -3.37
C GLN A 184 42.81 -0.51 -2.32
N THR A 185 42.42 0.45 -1.49
CA THR A 185 41.29 0.28 -0.57
C THR A 185 39.99 0.53 -1.31
N ILE A 186 39.03 -0.39 -1.17
CA ILE A 186 37.65 -0.21 -1.64
C ILE A 186 36.78 -0.20 -0.39
N ALA A 187 36.11 0.91 -0.15
CA ALA A 187 35.29 1.10 1.04
C ALA A 187 33.94 0.40 0.88
N ARG A 188 33.31 -0.01 2.00
CA ARG A 188 31.97 -0.61 2.00
C ARG A 188 30.91 0.26 1.28
N PRO A 189 30.88 1.60 1.46
CA PRO A 189 29.94 2.46 0.74
C PRO A 189 30.12 2.42 -0.79
N GLU A 190 31.34 2.26 -1.29
CA GLU A 190 31.61 2.14 -2.74
C GLU A 190 31.03 0.83 -3.30
N LEU A 191 31.15 -0.27 -2.54
CA LEU A 191 30.55 -1.57 -2.89
C LEU A 191 29.02 -1.53 -2.82
N ALA A 192 28.47 -0.82 -1.85
CA ALA A 192 27.03 -0.63 -1.72
C ALA A 192 26.46 0.18 -2.90
N ALA A 193 27.16 1.23 -3.34
CA ALA A 193 26.77 2.01 -4.54
C ALA A 193 26.84 1.15 -5.82
N TRP A 194 27.86 0.30 -5.95
CA TRP A 194 28.00 -0.66 -7.04
C TRP A 194 26.82 -1.66 -7.08
N ASP A 195 26.46 -2.27 -5.94
CA ASP A 195 25.30 -3.18 -5.83
C ASP A 195 23.98 -2.45 -6.11
N THR A 196 23.83 -1.22 -5.61
CA THR A 196 22.62 -0.40 -5.80
C THR A 196 22.34 -0.15 -7.27
N SER A 197 23.34 0.26 -8.05
CA SER A 197 23.18 0.48 -9.49
C SER A 197 22.81 -0.82 -10.22
N ALA A 198 23.44 -1.96 -9.87
CA ALA A 198 23.09 -3.25 -10.45
C ALA A 198 21.66 -3.69 -10.09
N ARG A 199 21.20 -3.45 -8.86
CA ARG A 199 19.85 -3.76 -8.38
C ARG A 199 18.79 -2.89 -9.06
N ALA A 200 19.03 -1.59 -9.19
CA ALA A 200 18.15 -0.68 -9.90
C ALA A 200 18.01 -1.06 -11.39
N TRP A 201 19.11 -1.47 -12.04
CA TRP A 201 19.07 -2.05 -13.38
C TRP A 201 18.20 -3.31 -13.44
N LEU A 202 18.41 -4.28 -12.54
CA LEU A 202 17.67 -5.54 -12.53
C LEU A 202 16.17 -5.33 -12.44
N ARG A 203 15.69 -4.35 -11.66
CA ARG A 203 14.26 -4.03 -11.55
C ARG A 203 13.66 -3.63 -12.90
N ARG A 204 14.33 -2.78 -13.66
CA ARG A 204 13.88 -2.33 -14.99
C ARG A 204 13.92 -3.48 -16.00
N ALA A 205 14.98 -4.29 -15.96
CA ALA A 205 15.13 -5.44 -16.84
C ALA A 205 14.08 -6.53 -16.56
N ASP A 206 13.76 -6.76 -15.28
CA ASP A 206 12.70 -7.68 -14.84
C ASP A 206 11.32 -7.25 -15.32
N GLU A 207 11.03 -5.95 -15.30
CA GLU A 207 9.77 -5.40 -15.81
C GLU A 207 9.65 -5.58 -17.33
N SER A 208 10.74 -5.36 -18.07
CA SER A 208 10.78 -5.56 -19.52
C SER A 208 10.65 -7.02 -19.95
N LYS A 209 11.22 -7.96 -19.17
CA LYS A 209 11.25 -9.41 -19.45
C LYS A 209 10.43 -10.21 -18.44
N ALA A 210 9.28 -9.66 -18.03
CA ALA A 210 8.45 -10.21 -16.97
C ALA A 210 7.96 -11.65 -17.26
N TRP A 211 7.67 -11.95 -18.53
CA TRP A 211 7.23 -13.30 -18.93
C TRP A 211 8.36 -14.33 -18.80
N GLU A 212 9.52 -14.04 -19.37
CA GLU A 212 10.70 -14.91 -19.33
C GLU A 212 11.15 -15.14 -17.88
N LYS A 213 11.17 -14.07 -17.07
CA LYS A 213 11.47 -14.12 -15.64
C LYS A 213 10.53 -15.07 -14.90
N HIS A 214 9.22 -14.91 -15.10
CA HIS A 214 8.22 -15.75 -14.43
C HIS A 214 8.36 -17.22 -14.84
N GLN A 215 8.61 -17.48 -16.12
CA GLN A 215 8.82 -18.84 -16.62
C GLN A 215 10.11 -19.47 -16.05
N PHE A 216 11.21 -18.71 -15.95
CA PHE A 216 12.45 -19.18 -15.32
C PHE A 216 12.27 -19.51 -13.83
N ALA A 217 11.52 -18.67 -13.11
CA ALA A 217 11.20 -18.85 -11.69
C ALA A 217 10.49 -20.19 -11.46
N ILE A 218 9.40 -20.45 -12.21
CA ILE A 218 8.67 -21.73 -12.17
C ILE A 218 9.61 -22.93 -12.39
N ILE A 219 10.58 -22.82 -13.31
CA ILE A 219 11.52 -23.91 -13.60
C ILE A 219 12.49 -24.11 -12.42
N ILE A 220 13.03 -23.04 -11.84
CA ILE A 220 13.94 -23.12 -10.70
C ILE A 220 13.26 -23.74 -9.47
N GLU A 221 12.00 -23.39 -9.18
CA GLU A 221 11.27 -23.96 -8.03
C GLU A 221 11.04 -25.46 -8.17
N ASN A 222 10.73 -25.91 -9.39
CA ASN A 222 10.35 -27.30 -9.64
C ASN A 222 11.55 -28.20 -9.95
N ILE A 223 12.75 -27.66 -10.20
CA ILE A 223 13.90 -28.46 -10.63
C ILE A 223 14.69 -29.10 -9.48
N ASN A 224 14.78 -30.43 -9.45
CA ASN A 224 15.60 -31.22 -8.53
C ASN A 224 17.12 -31.16 -8.85
N LEU A 225 17.70 -29.97 -8.88
CA LEU A 225 19.15 -29.76 -8.96
C LEU A 225 19.72 -29.30 -7.61
N PRO A 226 20.79 -29.93 -7.10
CA PRO A 226 21.45 -29.50 -5.87
C PRO A 226 22.31 -28.25 -6.10
N TYR A 227 22.64 -27.54 -5.02
CA TYR A 227 23.78 -26.62 -4.99
C TYR A 227 25.04 -27.43 -4.79
N THR A 228 25.91 -27.49 -5.80
CA THR A 228 27.03 -28.44 -5.83
C THR A 228 28.34 -27.87 -5.35
N ALA A 229 28.48 -26.54 -5.27
CA ALA A 229 29.74 -25.89 -4.93
C ALA A 229 30.17 -26.16 -3.46
N PRO A 230 31.27 -26.93 -3.22
CA PRO A 230 31.83 -27.11 -1.88
C PRO A 230 32.76 -25.94 -1.51
N GLY A 231 32.98 -25.71 -0.21
CA GLY A 231 33.99 -24.76 0.29
C GLY A 231 33.43 -23.46 0.91
N THR A 232 34.30 -22.44 1.01
CA THR A 232 34.00 -21.11 1.58
C THR A 232 33.04 -20.30 0.71
N THR A 233 32.48 -19.20 1.23
CA THR A 233 31.62 -18.27 0.47
C THR A 233 32.31 -17.83 -0.82
N TYR A 234 33.59 -17.46 -0.73
CA TYR A 234 34.42 -17.11 -1.88
C TYR A 234 34.47 -18.21 -2.94
N SER A 235 34.79 -19.46 -2.54
CA SER A 235 34.87 -20.59 -3.48
C SER A 235 33.55 -20.82 -4.21
N LYS A 236 32.42 -20.73 -3.49
CA LYS A 236 31.08 -20.87 -4.05
C LYS A 236 30.78 -19.77 -5.06
N VAL A 237 30.92 -18.51 -4.65
CA VAL A 237 30.63 -17.34 -5.50
C VAL A 237 31.50 -17.34 -6.76
N MET A 238 32.82 -17.54 -6.61
CA MET A 238 33.74 -17.56 -7.75
C MET A 238 33.42 -18.71 -8.72
N THR A 239 33.15 -19.92 -8.20
CA THR A 239 32.82 -21.08 -9.05
C THR A 239 31.49 -20.90 -9.78
N THR A 240 30.46 -20.39 -9.09
CA THR A 240 29.17 -20.08 -9.71
C THR A 240 29.33 -19.03 -10.79
N TRP A 241 30.05 -17.95 -10.50
CA TRP A 241 30.24 -16.84 -11.43
C TRP A 241 30.99 -17.28 -12.69
N THR A 242 32.15 -17.92 -12.58
CA THR A 242 32.97 -18.30 -13.73
C THR A 242 32.28 -19.39 -14.57
N LYS A 243 31.74 -20.44 -13.95
CA LYS A 243 31.04 -21.51 -14.67
C LYS A 243 29.79 -21.01 -15.39
N SER A 244 29.03 -20.10 -14.78
CA SER A 244 27.83 -19.55 -15.43
C SER A 244 28.19 -18.74 -16.67
N MET A 245 29.31 -17.99 -16.63
CA MET A 245 29.78 -17.23 -17.79
C MET A 245 30.22 -18.18 -18.91
N GLU A 246 30.97 -19.24 -18.60
CA GLU A 246 31.39 -20.25 -19.59
C GLU A 246 30.19 -20.94 -20.25
N VAL A 247 29.22 -21.39 -19.44
CA VAL A 247 28.01 -22.05 -19.93
C VAL A 247 27.27 -21.16 -20.91
N LEU A 248 27.02 -19.90 -20.53
CA LEU A 248 26.23 -19.02 -21.37
C LEU A 248 26.99 -18.57 -22.63
N ASN A 249 28.29 -18.32 -22.52
CA ASN A 249 29.13 -18.01 -23.67
C ASN A 249 29.14 -19.16 -24.69
N ASN A 250 29.29 -20.40 -24.21
CA ASN A 250 29.26 -21.59 -25.06
C ASN A 250 27.91 -21.77 -25.75
N LEU A 251 26.79 -21.53 -25.05
CA LEU A 251 25.46 -21.54 -25.66
C LEU A 251 25.31 -20.48 -26.76
N LEU A 252 25.83 -19.28 -26.54
CA LEU A 252 25.80 -18.19 -27.53
C LEU A 252 26.62 -18.52 -28.79
N VAL A 253 27.66 -19.35 -28.68
CA VAL A 253 28.40 -19.89 -29.83
C VAL A 253 27.87 -21.25 -30.32
N ASN A 254 26.66 -21.62 -29.92
CA ASN A 254 25.94 -22.83 -30.33
C ASN A 254 26.61 -24.15 -29.93
N ILE A 255 27.34 -24.14 -28.82
CA ILE A 255 27.86 -25.34 -28.18
C ILE A 255 26.86 -25.76 -27.11
N PRO A 256 26.18 -26.91 -27.24
CA PRO A 256 25.23 -27.39 -26.25
C PRO A 256 25.86 -27.50 -24.86
N GLN A 257 25.11 -27.12 -23.82
CA GLN A 257 25.58 -27.17 -22.44
C GLN A 257 24.60 -27.93 -21.56
N GLN A 258 25.11 -28.44 -20.44
CA GLN A 258 24.32 -29.01 -19.36
C GLN A 258 24.61 -28.23 -18.08
N ALA A 259 23.58 -27.80 -17.36
CA ALA A 259 23.75 -27.28 -16.01
C ALA A 259 23.51 -28.38 -14.99
N SER A 260 24.51 -28.62 -14.14
CA SER A 260 24.47 -29.57 -13.03
C SER A 260 24.28 -28.89 -11.67
N ASP A 261 24.29 -27.55 -11.63
CA ASP A 261 24.17 -26.74 -10.42
C ASP A 261 23.02 -25.74 -10.58
N ARG A 262 22.13 -25.69 -9.58
CA ARG A 262 21.02 -24.72 -9.54
C ARG A 262 21.49 -23.26 -9.60
N ALA A 263 22.68 -22.95 -9.08
CA ALA A 263 23.22 -21.59 -9.07
C ALA A 263 23.48 -21.02 -10.49
N ILE A 264 23.64 -21.87 -11.50
CA ILE A 264 23.81 -21.44 -12.90
C ILE A 264 22.51 -20.84 -13.45
N LEU A 265 21.36 -21.40 -13.07
CA LEU A 265 20.06 -20.87 -13.50
C LEU A 265 19.77 -19.50 -12.90
N LEU A 266 20.15 -19.32 -11.62
CA LEU A 266 20.07 -18.02 -10.96
C LEU A 266 20.90 -16.98 -11.72
N ALA A 267 22.15 -17.32 -12.09
CA ALA A 267 23.02 -16.43 -12.83
C ALA A 267 22.49 -16.07 -14.23
N ILE A 268 22.00 -17.06 -14.98
CA ILE A 268 21.37 -16.84 -16.29
C ILE A 268 20.17 -15.89 -16.16
N SER A 269 19.32 -16.10 -15.15
CA SER A 269 18.16 -15.23 -14.89
C SER A 269 18.55 -13.80 -14.53
N SER A 270 19.68 -13.60 -13.84
CA SER A 270 20.22 -12.27 -13.52
C SER A 270 20.67 -11.48 -14.74
N TRP A 271 21.09 -12.16 -15.82
CA TRP A 271 21.63 -11.48 -17.01
C TRP A 271 20.59 -11.24 -18.11
N HIS A 272 19.35 -11.71 -17.91
CA HIS A 272 18.23 -11.54 -18.84
C HIS A 272 18.53 -12.07 -20.26
N LEU A 273 19.29 -13.16 -20.31
CA LEU A 273 19.62 -13.92 -21.51
C LEU A 273 18.97 -15.29 -21.34
N HIS A 274 17.99 -15.61 -22.18
CA HIS A 274 17.05 -16.71 -21.94
C HIS A 274 17.22 -17.79 -23.02
N PRO A 275 18.23 -18.69 -22.89
CA PRO A 275 18.38 -19.79 -23.83
C PRO A 275 17.21 -20.76 -23.72
N ASN A 276 16.94 -21.49 -24.79
CA ASN A 276 15.96 -22.58 -24.77
C ASN A 276 16.41 -23.67 -23.79
N LEU A 277 15.47 -24.24 -23.03
CA LEU A 277 15.79 -25.21 -21.98
C LEU A 277 15.19 -26.58 -22.31
N LEU A 278 15.94 -27.64 -22.01
CA LEU A 278 15.45 -29.02 -22.03
C LEU A 278 15.57 -29.61 -20.63
N VAL A 279 14.43 -29.72 -19.95
CA VAL A 279 14.36 -30.12 -18.54
C VAL A 279 14.04 -31.62 -18.44
N PHE A 280 14.96 -32.37 -17.83
CA PHE A 280 14.82 -33.80 -17.55
C PHE A 280 14.46 -34.00 -16.07
N GLN A 281 13.25 -34.49 -15.81
CA GLN A 281 12.84 -35.02 -14.51
C GLN A 281 12.05 -36.30 -14.75
N ASP A 282 10.72 -36.26 -14.61
CA ASP A 282 9.81 -37.36 -14.95
C ASP A 282 9.58 -37.49 -16.47
N LYS A 283 9.57 -36.35 -17.18
CA LYS A 283 9.45 -36.24 -18.64
C LYS A 283 10.41 -35.16 -19.14
N ALA A 284 10.94 -35.35 -20.33
CA ALA A 284 11.71 -34.31 -21.02
C ALA A 284 10.75 -33.20 -21.48
N ILE A 285 10.85 -32.02 -20.87
CA ILE A 285 10.04 -30.86 -21.22
C ILE A 285 10.94 -29.86 -21.94
N ASN A 286 10.56 -29.50 -23.17
CA ASN A 286 11.22 -28.44 -23.93
C ASN A 286 10.54 -27.10 -23.61
N VAL A 287 11.32 -26.13 -23.14
CA VAL A 287 10.86 -24.76 -22.87
C VAL A 287 11.51 -23.84 -23.89
N ASP A 288 10.69 -23.34 -24.80
CA ASP A 288 11.11 -22.45 -25.88
C ASP A 288 10.91 -20.99 -25.47
N PHE A 289 12.01 -20.30 -25.15
CA PHE A 289 12.04 -18.88 -24.80
C PHE A 289 12.07 -17.98 -26.03
N LYS A 290 12.44 -18.51 -27.20
CA LYS A 290 12.52 -17.76 -28.48
C LYS A 290 13.35 -16.48 -28.39
N ASP A 291 14.36 -16.48 -27.55
CA ASP A 291 15.29 -15.37 -27.41
C ASP A 291 16.12 -15.22 -28.70
N GLN A 292 16.00 -14.08 -29.37
CA GLN A 292 16.68 -13.81 -30.65
C GLN A 292 18.21 -13.75 -30.53
N LEU A 293 18.75 -13.61 -29.32
CA LEU A 293 20.19 -13.63 -29.07
C LEU A 293 20.77 -15.05 -29.11
N PHE A 294 19.92 -16.07 -29.01
CA PHE A 294 20.31 -17.48 -29.12
C PHE A 294 19.84 -18.07 -30.45
N LEU A 295 20.66 -18.96 -31.01
CA LEU A 295 20.20 -19.81 -32.09
C LEU A 295 19.17 -20.80 -31.54
N ALA A 296 18.14 -21.14 -32.33
CA ALA A 296 17.11 -22.10 -31.90
C ALA A 296 17.68 -23.49 -31.52
N SER A 297 18.87 -23.83 -32.02
CA SER A 297 19.61 -25.05 -31.68
C SER A 297 20.40 -24.97 -30.35
N ALA A 298 20.59 -23.77 -29.79
CA ALA A 298 21.31 -23.56 -28.54
C ALA A 298 20.36 -23.87 -27.36
N VAL A 299 20.41 -25.12 -26.91
CA VAL A 299 19.55 -25.64 -25.85
C VAL A 299 20.39 -25.98 -24.61
N LEU A 300 20.01 -25.45 -23.46
CA LEU A 300 20.59 -25.79 -22.16
C LEU A 300 19.83 -26.97 -21.55
N THR A 301 20.56 -28.05 -21.28
CA THR A 301 20.01 -29.28 -20.71
C THR A 301 20.08 -29.26 -19.18
N LEU A 302 18.97 -29.60 -18.50
CA LEU A 302 18.86 -29.58 -17.04
C LEU A 302 18.36 -30.93 -16.49
N GLY A 303 18.78 -31.33 -15.29
CA GLY A 303 18.14 -32.42 -14.52
C GLY A 303 18.57 -33.86 -14.85
N LEU A 304 19.72 -34.06 -15.49
CA LEU A 304 20.31 -35.41 -15.63
C LEU A 304 20.98 -35.86 -14.30
N GLU A 305 20.85 -37.15 -13.96
CA GLU A 305 21.24 -37.74 -12.66
C GLU A 305 22.71 -37.45 -12.28
N TYR A 306 22.92 -36.90 -11.08
CA TYR A 306 24.23 -36.52 -10.56
C TYR A 306 24.95 -37.74 -9.93
N GLN A 307 25.86 -38.37 -10.67
CA GLN A 307 26.79 -39.37 -10.11
C GLN A 307 28.16 -38.74 -9.84
N LEU A 308 28.47 -38.51 -8.56
CA LEU A 308 29.81 -38.16 -8.07
C LEU A 308 30.78 -39.31 -8.36
N GLN A 309 31.62 -39.17 -9.37
CA GLN A 309 32.87 -39.93 -9.46
C GLN A 309 34.04 -38.99 -9.11
N ALA A 310 34.88 -39.43 -8.17
CA ALA A 310 36.03 -38.68 -7.72
C ALA A 310 37.02 -38.47 -8.86
N GLY A 311 37.24 -37.20 -9.26
CA GLY A 311 38.33 -36.79 -10.14
C GLY A 311 37.96 -36.23 -11.52
N ASP A 312 36.68 -36.03 -11.85
CA ASP A 312 36.28 -35.60 -13.20
C ASP A 312 36.19 -34.06 -13.31
N THR A 313 37.16 -33.43 -13.97
CA THR A 313 37.12 -32.03 -14.46
C THR A 313 36.51 -31.92 -15.87
N GLY A 314 35.79 -32.95 -16.34
CA GLY A 314 35.38 -33.08 -17.74
C GLY A 314 33.93 -32.70 -18.04
N ILE A 315 33.78 -31.68 -18.89
CA ILE A 315 32.61 -31.37 -19.72
C ILE A 315 31.97 -32.66 -20.27
N ARG A 316 30.65 -32.85 -20.10
CA ARG A 316 29.91 -33.96 -20.71
C ARG A 316 28.99 -33.48 -21.82
N TRP A 317 29.08 -34.16 -22.95
CA TRP A 317 28.20 -34.04 -24.10
C TRP A 317 27.01 -34.98 -23.89
N SER A 318 25.76 -34.49 -24.00
CA SER A 318 24.57 -35.34 -23.92
C SER A 318 23.93 -35.51 -25.30
N LEU A 319 24.01 -36.73 -25.84
CA LEU A 319 23.26 -37.20 -27.00
C LEU A 319 22.10 -38.06 -26.48
N ALA A 320 20.86 -37.64 -26.71
CA ALA A 320 19.68 -38.28 -26.14
C ALA A 320 19.34 -39.58 -26.91
N LEU A 321 19.62 -40.74 -26.30
CA LEU A 321 19.17 -42.06 -26.76
C LEU A 321 18.33 -42.75 -25.67
N SER A 322 17.03 -42.84 -25.95
CA SER A 322 16.06 -43.90 -25.58
C SER A 322 15.96 -44.42 -24.12
N HIS A 323 14.81 -44.11 -23.50
CA HIS A 323 13.91 -45.00 -22.70
C HIS A 323 14.44 -45.88 -21.55
N LEU A 324 13.87 -45.68 -20.34
CA LEU A 324 13.30 -46.64 -19.34
C LEU A 324 13.55 -46.17 -17.88
N ARG A 325 12.50 -45.77 -17.15
CA ARG A 325 11.80 -46.49 -16.04
C ARG A 325 12.57 -46.60 -14.70
N TYR A 326 12.16 -45.80 -13.70
CA TYR A 326 11.54 -46.19 -12.39
C TYR A 326 11.75 -45.09 -11.33
N TYR A 327 10.69 -44.79 -10.58
CA TYR A 327 10.54 -43.70 -9.59
C TYR A 327 11.31 -43.90 -8.27
N GLY A 328 11.59 -42.77 -7.59
CA GLY A 328 11.81 -42.69 -6.13
C GLY A 328 11.97 -41.24 -5.63
N ASP A 329 11.12 -40.81 -4.67
CA ASP A 329 10.95 -39.43 -4.19
C ASP A 329 12.14 -38.86 -3.38
N PRO A 330 12.39 -37.53 -3.46
CA PRO A 330 12.84 -36.79 -2.30
C PRO A 330 12.07 -35.49 -2.02
N VAL A 331 11.82 -35.30 -0.73
CA VAL A 331 11.19 -34.17 -0.05
C VAL A 331 11.88 -32.84 -0.36
N ALA A 332 11.08 -31.83 -0.71
CA ALA A 332 11.52 -30.47 -0.99
C ALA A 332 11.98 -29.72 0.27
N VAL A 333 13.19 -29.18 0.24
CA VAL A 333 13.66 -28.10 1.12
C VAL A 333 13.66 -26.80 0.31
N ARG A 334 12.89 -25.82 0.77
CA ARG A 334 12.59 -24.55 0.09
C ARG A 334 13.70 -23.51 0.30
N SER A 335 14.14 -22.87 -0.78
CA SER A 335 14.69 -21.51 -0.76
C SER A 335 13.54 -20.52 -1.00
N ASN A 336 13.33 -19.56 -0.10
CA ASN A 336 12.28 -18.53 -0.19
C ASN A 336 12.76 -17.37 -1.10
N GLU A 337 12.64 -17.46 -2.42
CA GLU A 337 13.08 -16.36 -3.32
C GLU A 337 12.00 -15.72 -4.19
N GLU A 338 10.75 -16.17 -4.15
CA GLU A 338 9.80 -15.78 -5.19
C GLU A 338 8.71 -14.82 -4.70
N MET A 339 8.67 -13.65 -5.34
CA MET A 339 7.81 -12.49 -5.10
C MET A 339 8.09 -11.74 -3.79
N SER A 340 9.11 -10.89 -3.77
CA SER A 340 9.33 -9.96 -2.66
C SER A 340 8.42 -8.72 -2.72
N ARG A 341 7.86 -8.40 -3.91
CA ARG A 341 7.10 -7.16 -4.15
C ARG A 341 5.90 -7.38 -5.08
N VAL A 342 4.85 -6.59 -4.88
CA VAL A 342 3.57 -6.65 -5.63
C VAL A 342 2.98 -5.26 -5.80
N THR A 343 2.06 -5.06 -6.75
CA THR A 343 1.31 -3.78 -6.83
C THR A 343 0.31 -3.66 -5.68
N MET A 344 -0.15 -2.44 -5.34
CA MET A 344 -1.14 -2.28 -4.26
C MET A 344 -2.45 -3.05 -4.50
N PRO A 345 -3.04 -3.10 -5.71
CA PRO A 345 -4.19 -3.96 -5.98
C PRO A 345 -3.91 -5.47 -5.76
N GLN A 346 -2.71 -5.93 -6.10
CA GLN A 346 -2.27 -7.30 -5.81
C GLN A 346 -2.09 -7.52 -4.30
N PHE A 347 -1.62 -6.51 -3.57
CA PHE A 347 -1.53 -6.57 -2.10
C PHE A 347 -2.92 -6.64 -1.46
N SER A 348 -3.95 -6.00 -2.02
CA SER A 348 -5.34 -6.18 -1.58
C SER A 348 -5.84 -7.62 -1.72
N LEU A 349 -5.35 -8.40 -2.70
CA LEU A 349 -5.62 -9.84 -2.80
C LEU A 349 -4.91 -10.64 -1.69
N VAL A 350 -3.70 -10.24 -1.30
CA VAL A 350 -2.99 -10.81 -0.15
C VAL A 350 -3.76 -10.54 1.14
N ALA A 351 -4.27 -9.31 1.31
CA ALA A 351 -5.12 -8.92 2.42
C ALA A 351 -6.45 -9.71 2.44
N LEU A 352 -7.07 -9.94 1.28
CA LEU A 352 -8.22 -10.83 1.14
C LEU A 352 -7.89 -12.26 1.62
N GLY A 353 -6.73 -12.80 1.26
CA GLY A 353 -6.24 -14.07 1.77
C GLY A 353 -6.15 -14.12 3.30
N SER A 354 -5.67 -13.05 3.93
CA SER A 354 -5.63 -12.90 5.39
C SER A 354 -7.04 -12.95 6.01
N LEU A 355 -8.02 -12.26 5.42
CA LEU A 355 -9.42 -12.34 5.85
C LEU A 355 -9.97 -13.78 5.78
N LEU A 356 -9.73 -14.49 4.67
CA LEU A 356 -10.18 -15.88 4.52
C LEU A 356 -9.52 -16.81 5.55
N ARG A 357 -8.30 -16.48 5.99
CA ARG A 357 -7.62 -17.21 7.06
C ARG A 357 -8.24 -16.93 8.43
N LEU A 358 -8.66 -15.70 8.71
CA LEU A 358 -9.41 -15.36 9.92
C LEU A 358 -10.74 -16.09 10.02
N TRP A 359 -11.35 -16.43 8.88
CA TRP A 359 -12.56 -17.26 8.79
C TRP A 359 -12.29 -18.77 8.91
N ASP A 360 -11.05 -19.18 9.15
CA ASP A 360 -10.59 -20.58 9.17
C ASP A 360 -11.02 -21.38 7.92
N LEU A 361 -11.05 -20.70 6.77
CA LEU A 361 -11.50 -21.31 5.52
C LEU A 361 -10.46 -22.32 5.02
N ARG A 362 -10.93 -23.50 4.58
CA ARG A 362 -10.08 -24.50 3.93
C ARG A 362 -9.61 -24.01 2.56
N GLY A 363 -8.38 -24.35 2.19
CA GLY A 363 -7.79 -23.94 0.90
C GLY A 363 -8.59 -24.36 -0.34
N SER A 364 -9.38 -25.44 -0.26
CA SER A 364 -10.28 -25.89 -1.33
C SER A 364 -11.43 -24.94 -1.63
N ASN A 365 -11.84 -24.13 -0.64
CA ASN A 365 -13.05 -23.30 -0.72
C ASN A 365 -12.72 -21.83 -1.02
N ILE A 366 -11.43 -21.49 -1.21
CA ILE A 366 -10.98 -20.11 -1.44
C ILE A 366 -11.68 -19.49 -2.65
N VAL A 367 -11.72 -20.19 -3.78
CA VAL A 367 -12.33 -19.67 -5.02
C VAL A 367 -13.85 -19.46 -4.85
N GLU A 368 -14.52 -20.39 -4.16
CA GLU A 368 -15.95 -20.27 -3.86
C GLU A 368 -16.25 -19.05 -2.97
N ALA A 369 -15.39 -18.79 -1.97
CA ALA A 369 -15.51 -17.63 -1.10
C ALA A 369 -15.26 -16.30 -1.83
N ILE A 370 -14.30 -16.26 -2.78
CA ILE A 370 -14.06 -15.09 -3.63
C ILE A 370 -15.31 -14.80 -4.48
N ASN A 371 -15.89 -15.82 -5.11
CA ASN A 371 -17.11 -15.69 -5.91
C ASN A 371 -18.30 -15.21 -5.06
N TRP A 372 -18.40 -15.70 -3.82
CA TRP A 372 -19.40 -15.24 -2.86
C TRP A 372 -19.24 -13.75 -2.52
N LEU A 373 -18.02 -13.29 -2.25
CA LEU A 373 -17.73 -11.87 -1.95
C LEU A 373 -18.01 -10.96 -3.15
N ASN A 374 -17.70 -11.42 -4.36
CA ASN A 374 -18.01 -10.68 -5.58
C ASN A 374 -19.54 -10.48 -5.74
N ALA A 375 -20.33 -11.55 -5.56
CA ALA A 375 -21.79 -11.46 -5.62
C ALA A 375 -22.39 -10.57 -4.50
N LEU A 376 -21.79 -10.59 -3.30
CA LEU A 376 -22.16 -9.66 -2.24
C LEU A 376 -21.91 -8.20 -2.65
N GLY A 377 -20.75 -7.93 -3.28
CA GLY A 377 -20.41 -6.62 -3.82
C GLY A 377 -21.44 -6.10 -4.82
N ASP A 378 -21.81 -6.92 -5.81
CA ASP A 378 -22.81 -6.55 -6.83
C ASP A 378 -24.18 -6.21 -6.22
N MET A 379 -24.60 -6.95 -5.19
CA MET A 379 -25.85 -6.65 -4.47
C MET A 379 -25.77 -5.34 -3.70
N ILE A 380 -24.67 -5.08 -2.99
CA ILE A 380 -24.47 -3.81 -2.26
C ILE A 380 -24.51 -2.63 -3.23
N SER A 381 -23.84 -2.74 -4.39
CA SER A 381 -23.85 -1.71 -5.44
C SER A 381 -25.23 -1.49 -6.07
N THR A 382 -26.08 -2.52 -6.11
CA THR A 382 -27.46 -2.39 -6.61
C THR A 382 -28.40 -1.77 -5.57
N ALA A 383 -28.16 -2.04 -4.28
CA ALA A 383 -29.01 -1.64 -3.16
C ALA A 383 -28.82 -0.20 -2.68
N SER A 384 -27.60 0.33 -2.83
CA SER A 384 -27.16 1.58 -2.20
C SER A 384 -26.55 2.53 -3.24
N GLY A 385 -26.89 3.82 -3.11
CA GLY A 385 -25.98 4.89 -3.56
C GLY A 385 -24.69 4.88 -2.73
N GLU A 386 -23.68 5.69 -3.10
CA GLU A 386 -22.31 5.64 -2.55
C GLU A 386 -22.17 5.98 -1.03
N ASP A 387 -23.25 6.17 -0.26
CA ASP A 387 -23.25 6.96 0.98
C ASP A 387 -23.21 6.19 2.33
N HIS A 388 -22.91 4.89 2.38
CA HIS A 388 -22.83 4.16 3.67
C HIS A 388 -21.38 3.89 4.11
N ILE A 389 -20.81 4.80 4.91
CA ILE A 389 -19.40 4.74 5.36
C ILE A 389 -19.12 3.48 6.20
N GLU A 390 -20.10 3.02 6.99
CA GLU A 390 -19.98 1.96 7.99
C GLU A 390 -19.61 0.60 7.39
N ILE A 391 -19.99 0.36 6.12
CA ILE A 391 -19.72 -0.90 5.41
C ILE A 391 -18.59 -0.78 4.38
N ASN A 392 -17.86 0.34 4.34
CA ASN A 392 -16.75 0.53 3.39
C ASN A 392 -15.66 -0.53 3.53
N TRP A 393 -15.38 -0.99 4.75
CA TRP A 393 -14.42 -2.07 4.98
C TRP A 393 -14.85 -3.40 4.33
N ILE A 394 -16.16 -3.69 4.26
CA ILE A 394 -16.71 -4.84 3.51
C ILE A 394 -16.54 -4.61 2.01
N ARG A 395 -16.90 -3.40 1.53
CA ARG A 395 -16.75 -3.04 0.11
C ARG A 395 -15.32 -3.18 -0.39
N PHE A 396 -14.32 -2.88 0.45
CA PHE A 396 -12.91 -3.07 0.12
C PHE A 396 -12.59 -4.52 -0.26
N PHE A 397 -13.04 -5.50 0.54
CA PHE A 397 -12.83 -6.91 0.23
C PHE A 397 -13.67 -7.39 -0.95
N CYS A 398 -14.89 -6.87 -1.13
CA CYS A 398 -15.68 -7.13 -2.34
C CYS A 398 -14.97 -6.60 -3.59
N GLY A 399 -14.34 -5.41 -3.52
CA GLY A 399 -13.55 -4.84 -4.59
C GLY A 399 -12.31 -5.66 -4.92
N ALA A 400 -11.60 -6.17 -3.91
CA ALA A 400 -10.48 -7.10 -4.11
C ALA A 400 -10.94 -8.45 -4.72
N ALA A 401 -12.11 -8.96 -4.32
CA ALA A 401 -12.69 -10.16 -4.90
C ALA A 401 -13.11 -9.95 -6.37
N LYS A 402 -13.55 -8.73 -6.73
CA LYS A 402 -13.86 -8.36 -8.11
C LYS A 402 -12.59 -8.32 -8.96
N SER A 403 -11.52 -7.69 -8.47
CA SER A 403 -10.25 -7.60 -9.20
C SER A 403 -9.49 -8.92 -9.37
N PHE A 404 -9.86 -9.95 -8.59
CA PHE A 404 -9.34 -11.31 -8.77
C PHE A 404 -9.61 -11.85 -10.19
N HIS A 405 -10.78 -11.54 -10.75
CA HIS A 405 -11.24 -11.97 -12.07
C HIS A 405 -10.78 -11.04 -13.21
N ASP A 406 -10.01 -9.99 -12.91
CA ASP A 406 -9.53 -9.05 -13.92
C ASP A 406 -8.36 -9.66 -14.72
N GLY A 407 -8.62 -10.02 -15.98
CA GLY A 407 -7.61 -10.42 -16.97
C GLY A 407 -7.73 -11.86 -17.46
N ASP A 408 -6.67 -12.37 -18.08
CA ASP A 408 -6.63 -13.72 -18.65
C ASP A 408 -6.40 -14.80 -17.58
N GLN A 409 -6.65 -16.07 -17.93
CA GLN A 409 -6.49 -17.24 -17.04
C GLN A 409 -5.15 -17.28 -16.28
N ARG A 410 -4.05 -16.86 -16.92
CA ARG A 410 -2.72 -16.78 -16.28
C ARG A 410 -2.68 -15.77 -15.13
N ARG A 411 -3.37 -14.63 -15.30
CA ARG A 411 -3.43 -13.58 -14.27
C ARG A 411 -4.28 -14.03 -13.10
N GLU A 412 -5.35 -14.77 -13.36
CA GLU A 412 -6.16 -15.41 -12.33
C GLU A 412 -5.35 -16.44 -11.50
N GLU A 413 -4.48 -17.23 -12.15
CA GLU A 413 -3.56 -18.15 -11.44
C GLU A 413 -2.61 -17.41 -10.50
N VAL A 414 -2.00 -16.30 -10.96
CA VAL A 414 -1.13 -15.45 -10.12
C VAL A 414 -1.93 -14.81 -8.98
N ASN A 415 -3.12 -14.30 -9.25
CA ASN A 415 -4.02 -13.73 -8.24
C ASN A 415 -4.37 -14.79 -7.18
N LEU A 416 -4.61 -16.04 -7.59
CA LEU A 416 -4.86 -17.14 -6.66
C LEU A 416 -3.64 -17.49 -5.81
N GLN A 417 -2.44 -17.42 -6.38
CA GLN A 417 -1.20 -17.59 -5.62
C GLN A 417 -1.04 -16.50 -4.55
N LEU A 418 -1.36 -15.24 -4.87
CA LEU A 418 -1.33 -14.12 -3.92
C LEU A 418 -2.33 -14.28 -2.78
N VAL A 419 -3.58 -14.66 -3.08
CA VAL A 419 -4.60 -14.95 -2.05
C VAL A 419 -4.11 -16.10 -1.15
N LYS A 420 -3.58 -17.19 -1.74
CA LYS A 420 -3.03 -18.32 -0.98
C LYS A 420 -1.76 -17.94 -0.20
N PHE A 421 -0.99 -16.96 -0.65
CA PHE A 421 0.14 -16.43 0.10
C PHE A 421 -0.34 -15.71 1.36
N GLY A 422 -1.29 -14.77 1.21
CA GLY A 422 -1.92 -14.07 2.33
C GLY A 422 -2.55 -15.03 3.33
N TRP A 423 -3.31 -16.03 2.84
CA TRP A 423 -3.94 -17.05 3.67
C TRP A 423 -2.94 -17.86 4.52
N ARG A 424 -1.72 -18.09 4.03
CA ARG A 424 -0.69 -18.85 4.77
C ARG A 424 0.19 -17.99 5.67
N ARG A 425 0.52 -16.76 5.25
CA ARG A 425 1.58 -15.95 5.86
C ARG A 425 1.13 -14.64 6.49
N ALA A 426 0.05 -14.02 6.02
CA ALA A 426 -0.42 -12.72 6.52
C ALA A 426 -1.24 -12.84 7.81
N LEU A 427 -0.67 -13.48 8.83
CA LEU A 427 -1.36 -13.76 10.09
C LEU A 427 -1.41 -12.55 11.04
N ASN A 428 -0.46 -11.63 10.92
CA ASN A 428 -0.35 -10.46 11.81
C ASN A 428 -1.00 -9.20 11.21
N LEU A 429 -1.23 -9.17 9.89
CA LEU A 429 -1.69 -7.99 9.15
C LEU A 429 -2.88 -7.26 9.81
N PHE A 430 -3.85 -8.02 10.31
CA PHE A 430 -5.05 -7.50 10.99
C PHE A 430 -5.10 -7.77 12.52
N GLY A 431 -3.98 -8.16 13.12
CA GLY A 431 -3.89 -8.59 14.52
C GLY A 431 -4.24 -10.07 14.75
N ARG A 432 -3.47 -10.76 15.61
CA ARG A 432 -3.64 -12.20 15.87
C ARG A 432 -4.92 -12.52 16.63
N ASN A 433 -5.73 -13.45 16.11
CA ASN A 433 -6.97 -13.96 16.74
C ASN A 433 -8.05 -12.89 17.01
N GLN A 434 -8.04 -11.78 16.26
CA GLN A 434 -8.95 -10.66 16.48
C GLN A 434 -9.92 -10.41 15.32
N GLY A 435 -10.36 -11.45 14.61
CA GLY A 435 -11.28 -11.32 13.47
C GLY A 435 -12.77 -11.20 13.86
N THR A 436 -13.66 -11.27 12.87
CA THR A 436 -15.10 -11.46 13.08
C THR A 436 -15.35 -12.83 13.71
N GLN A 437 -16.22 -12.94 14.73
CA GLN A 437 -16.44 -14.23 15.42
C GLN A 437 -17.04 -15.30 14.50
N GLN A 438 -17.79 -14.90 13.47
CA GLN A 438 -18.34 -15.80 12.46
C GLN A 438 -17.80 -15.45 11.05
N PRO A 439 -17.62 -16.47 10.18
CA PRO A 439 -17.20 -16.25 8.81
C PRO A 439 -18.32 -15.65 7.96
N PHE A 440 -17.96 -15.00 6.84
CA PHE A 440 -18.92 -14.39 5.90
C PHE A 440 -19.93 -13.45 6.58
N PHE A 441 -19.48 -12.71 7.60
CA PHE A 441 -20.32 -11.73 8.32
C PHE A 441 -21.56 -12.38 8.99
N GLY A 442 -21.48 -13.68 9.32
CA GLY A 442 -22.60 -14.47 9.88
C GLY A 442 -23.63 -14.92 8.84
N LEU A 443 -23.43 -14.62 7.56
CA LEU A 443 -24.33 -15.00 6.47
C LEU A 443 -24.17 -16.46 6.03
N LEU A 444 -23.42 -17.28 6.77
CA LEU A 444 -23.52 -18.74 6.67
C LEU A 444 -24.53 -19.33 7.66
N ASN A 445 -25.03 -18.55 8.62
CA ASN A 445 -25.97 -19.06 9.60
C ASN A 445 -27.33 -19.35 8.91
N PRO A 446 -27.79 -20.62 8.90
CA PRO A 446 -29.01 -21.00 8.19
C PRO A 446 -30.27 -20.32 8.76
N TYR A 447 -30.27 -19.98 10.05
CA TYR A 447 -31.39 -19.31 10.70
C TYR A 447 -31.45 -17.83 10.30
N VAL A 448 -30.29 -17.17 10.19
CA VAL A 448 -30.19 -15.78 9.66
C VAL A 448 -30.64 -15.75 8.21
N LEU A 449 -30.13 -16.67 7.37
CA LEU A 449 -30.48 -16.74 5.95
C LEU A 449 -31.97 -16.96 5.69
N ARG A 450 -32.64 -17.79 6.50
CA ARG A 450 -34.10 -17.98 6.41
C ARG A 450 -34.84 -16.72 6.80
N ALA A 451 -34.45 -16.08 7.90
CA ALA A 451 -35.08 -14.86 8.38
C ALA A 451 -34.93 -13.70 7.37
N LEU A 452 -33.80 -13.58 6.67
CA LEU A 452 -33.60 -12.54 5.66
C LEU A 452 -34.58 -12.60 4.47
N LYS A 453 -35.28 -13.73 4.27
CA LYS A 453 -36.34 -13.84 3.25
C LYS A 453 -37.64 -13.12 3.65
N GLU A 454 -37.78 -12.77 4.93
CA GLU A 454 -38.93 -12.04 5.46
C GLU A 454 -38.81 -10.54 5.17
N ASP A 455 -39.86 -10.00 4.53
CA ASP A 455 -39.95 -8.61 4.12
C ASP A 455 -40.28 -7.70 5.34
N ASP A 456 -41.13 -8.15 6.28
CA ASP A 456 -41.46 -7.41 7.51
C ASP A 456 -40.35 -7.52 8.58
N PRO A 457 -39.80 -6.40 9.09
CA PRO A 457 -38.71 -6.44 10.07
C PRO A 457 -39.06 -7.11 11.41
N THR A 458 -40.31 -6.99 11.86
CA THR A 458 -40.74 -7.58 13.13
C THR A 458 -40.86 -9.10 13.00
N ASN A 459 -41.47 -9.56 11.91
CA ASN A 459 -41.55 -10.97 11.57
C ASN A 459 -40.19 -11.59 11.28
N ARG A 460 -39.24 -10.84 10.71
CA ARG A 460 -37.86 -11.30 10.55
C ARG A 460 -37.23 -11.74 11.87
N GLY A 461 -37.40 -10.92 12.92
CA GLY A 461 -36.92 -11.26 14.26
C GLY A 461 -37.66 -12.47 14.85
N PHE A 462 -38.98 -12.54 14.69
CA PHE A 462 -39.76 -13.70 15.12
C PHE A 462 -39.36 -14.98 14.38
N ALA A 463 -39.19 -14.94 13.06
CA ALA A 463 -38.76 -16.07 12.24
C ALA A 463 -37.38 -16.58 12.68
N TYR A 464 -36.43 -15.66 12.92
CA TYR A 464 -35.12 -16.02 13.45
C TYR A 464 -35.21 -16.72 14.82
N LEU A 465 -35.96 -16.16 15.77
CA LEU A 465 -36.10 -16.75 17.11
C LEU A 465 -36.83 -18.10 17.10
N ARG A 466 -37.87 -18.24 16.27
CA ARG A 466 -38.61 -19.50 16.11
C ARG A 466 -37.67 -20.61 15.70
N GLU A 467 -36.86 -20.38 14.67
CA GLU A 467 -35.92 -21.37 14.17
C GLU A 467 -34.83 -21.71 15.19
N LEU A 468 -34.34 -20.70 15.93
CA LEU A 468 -33.29 -20.86 16.91
C LEU A 468 -33.72 -21.78 18.07
N ILE A 469 -34.97 -21.69 18.53
CA ILE A 469 -35.46 -22.50 19.66
C ILE A 469 -36.41 -23.65 19.27
N SER A 470 -36.70 -23.82 17.98
CA SER A 470 -37.51 -24.93 17.47
C SER A 470 -36.89 -26.28 17.84
N SER A 471 -37.59 -27.03 18.70
CA SER A 471 -37.21 -28.37 19.14
C SER A 471 -38.48 -29.20 19.30
N PRO A 472 -38.53 -30.44 18.79
CA PRO A 472 -39.72 -31.29 18.88
C PRO A 472 -40.04 -31.74 20.32
N LYS A 473 -39.21 -31.36 21.30
CA LYS A 473 -39.37 -31.72 22.72
C LYS A 473 -40.17 -30.71 23.53
N PHE A 474 -40.40 -29.51 23.02
CA PHE A 474 -41.15 -28.49 23.75
C PHE A 474 -42.64 -28.60 23.47
N ASP A 475 -43.45 -28.42 24.50
CA ASP A 475 -44.88 -28.14 24.37
C ASP A 475 -45.10 -26.67 24.00
N VAL A 476 -46.22 -26.37 23.33
CA VAL A 476 -46.63 -25.03 22.90
C VAL A 476 -46.64 -24.04 24.07
N SER A 477 -46.97 -24.53 25.26
CA SER A 477 -47.09 -23.70 26.46
C SER A 477 -45.77 -23.44 27.17
N GLN A 478 -44.65 -24.07 26.77
CA GLN A 478 -43.38 -24.03 27.49
C GLN A 478 -42.41 -22.95 26.99
N VAL A 479 -42.53 -22.51 25.73
CA VAL A 479 -41.61 -21.54 25.13
C VAL A 479 -42.36 -20.53 24.29
N LEU A 480 -42.12 -19.26 24.56
CA LEU A 480 -42.68 -18.11 23.86
C LEU A 480 -41.56 -17.17 23.43
N ILE A 481 -41.89 -16.31 22.47
CA ILE A 481 -41.01 -15.25 22.01
C ILE A 481 -41.78 -13.94 22.02
N SER A 482 -41.12 -12.83 22.28
CA SER A 482 -41.76 -11.53 22.26
C SER A 482 -40.92 -10.48 21.56
N PHE A 483 -41.59 -9.44 21.08
CA PHE A 483 -41.01 -8.19 20.63
C PHE A 483 -41.67 -7.05 21.39
N THR A 484 -40.86 -6.18 21.99
CA THR A 484 -41.33 -5.03 22.76
C THR A 484 -40.74 -3.76 22.16
N MET A 485 -41.53 -2.70 22.04
CA MET A 485 -41.11 -1.39 21.52
C MET A 485 -41.89 -0.24 22.17
N VAL A 486 -41.36 0.97 22.09
CA VAL A 486 -42.05 2.18 22.57
C VAL A 486 -42.90 2.76 21.45
N VAL A 487 -44.18 3.04 21.72
CA VAL A 487 -45.12 3.71 20.81
C VAL A 487 -45.71 4.90 21.56
N GLY A 488 -45.44 6.12 21.10
CA GLY A 488 -45.77 7.34 21.86
C GLY A 488 -44.96 7.40 23.16
N SER A 489 -45.64 7.32 24.31
CA SER A 489 -45.04 7.22 25.64
C SER A 489 -45.16 5.83 26.28
N ASP A 490 -45.82 4.89 25.59
CA ASP A 490 -46.23 3.60 26.17
C ASP A 490 -45.43 2.44 25.57
N LEU A 491 -45.32 1.36 26.33
CA LEU A 491 -44.55 0.17 25.94
C LEU A 491 -45.49 -0.87 25.32
N PHE A 492 -45.37 -1.06 24.01
CA PHE A 492 -46.12 -2.05 23.24
C PHE A 492 -45.37 -3.38 23.17
N SER A 493 -46.08 -4.50 23.33
CA SER A 493 -45.52 -5.84 23.26
C SER A 493 -46.32 -6.78 22.36
N GLU A 494 -45.62 -7.49 21.49
CA GLU A 494 -46.11 -8.61 20.68
C GLU A 494 -45.53 -9.92 21.24
N TRP A 495 -46.37 -10.85 21.66
CA TRP A 495 -46.00 -12.19 22.09
C TRP A 495 -46.41 -13.19 21.03
N ALA A 496 -45.58 -14.20 20.76
CA ALA A 496 -45.87 -15.22 19.76
C ALA A 496 -45.49 -16.62 20.25
N THR A 497 -46.23 -17.62 19.77
CA THR A 497 -45.87 -19.03 19.95
C THR A 497 -44.68 -19.41 19.06
N VAL A 498 -43.75 -20.20 19.60
CA VAL A 498 -42.65 -20.80 18.83
C VAL A 498 -43.16 -21.94 17.94
N ILE A 499 -44.04 -22.79 18.47
CA ILE A 499 -44.58 -23.97 17.81
C ILE A 499 -45.96 -23.63 17.25
N ALA A 500 -46.24 -24.06 16.02
CA ALA A 500 -47.56 -23.87 15.42
C ALA A 500 -48.61 -24.73 16.14
N VAL A 501 -49.83 -24.20 16.27
CA VAL A 501 -50.94 -24.77 17.05
C VAL A 501 -52.10 -25.06 16.09
N PRO A 502 -52.86 -26.16 16.29
CA PRO A 502 -54.07 -26.41 15.52
C PRO A 502 -55.15 -25.36 15.87
N THR A 503 -55.55 -24.55 14.90
CA THR A 503 -56.57 -23.51 15.09
C THR A 503 -57.98 -24.13 15.04
N LEU A 504 -58.85 -23.79 16.00
CA LEU A 504 -60.24 -24.31 16.10
C LEU A 504 -61.12 -24.01 14.88
N GLN A 505 -60.72 -23.07 14.00
CA GLN A 505 -61.53 -22.56 12.89
C GLN A 505 -61.31 -23.30 11.56
N LEU A 506 -60.21 -24.04 11.38
CA LEU A 506 -59.87 -24.77 10.15
C LEU A 506 -59.17 -26.08 10.52
N GLN A 507 -59.93 -27.19 10.59
CA GLN A 507 -59.42 -28.53 10.88
C GLN A 507 -58.47 -29.03 9.78
N ASN A 508 -57.21 -28.57 9.80
CA ASN A 508 -56.00 -29.16 9.21
C ASN A 508 -54.83 -28.16 9.07
N ASN A 509 -55.00 -26.88 9.43
CA ASN A 509 -53.90 -25.90 9.36
C ASN A 509 -53.27 -25.64 10.74
N MET A 510 -51.98 -25.91 10.85
CA MET A 510 -51.14 -25.53 11.99
C MET A 510 -50.69 -24.07 11.80
N GLN A 511 -50.98 -23.18 12.74
CA GLN A 511 -50.63 -21.76 12.64
C GLN A 511 -49.96 -21.26 13.93
N HIS A 512 -49.07 -20.28 13.81
CA HIS A 512 -48.53 -19.60 14.98
C HIS A 512 -49.53 -18.56 15.49
N CYS A 513 -49.73 -18.48 16.81
CA CYS A 513 -50.60 -17.50 17.44
C CYS A 513 -49.79 -16.31 17.97
N LYS A 514 -50.39 -15.12 17.90
CA LYS A 514 -49.84 -13.88 18.45
C LYS A 514 -50.81 -13.20 19.42
N TRP A 515 -50.24 -12.49 20.40
CA TRP A 515 -50.95 -11.65 21.35
C TRP A 515 -50.30 -10.29 21.42
N ILE A 516 -51.11 -9.24 21.35
CA ILE A 516 -50.62 -7.86 21.34
C ILE A 516 -51.27 -7.04 22.46
N HIS A 517 -50.47 -6.20 23.12
CA HIS A 517 -50.92 -5.37 24.23
C HIS A 517 -49.97 -4.19 24.50
N PHE A 518 -50.43 -3.26 25.33
CA PHE A 518 -49.58 -2.27 26.00
C PHE A 518 -49.32 -2.71 27.44
N ASP A 519 -48.11 -2.45 27.96
CA ASP A 519 -47.74 -2.68 29.38
C ASP A 519 -48.29 -1.54 30.25
N ASN A 520 -49.62 -1.52 30.44
CA ASN A 520 -50.31 -0.48 31.21
C ASN A 520 -50.91 -1.05 32.50
N THR A 521 -50.91 -0.26 33.57
CA THR A 521 -51.63 -0.58 34.82
C THR A 521 -53.08 -0.11 34.81
N GLU A 522 -53.48 0.67 33.82
CA GLU A 522 -54.80 1.28 33.64
C GLU A 522 -55.44 0.83 32.31
N MET A 523 -56.74 1.09 32.15
CA MET A 523 -57.47 0.74 30.91
C MET A 523 -56.91 1.48 29.70
N LEU A 524 -56.91 0.79 28.54
CA LEU A 524 -56.39 1.35 27.30
C LEU A 524 -57.22 2.57 26.83
N SER A 525 -56.53 3.59 26.32
CA SER A 525 -57.16 4.72 25.64
C SER A 525 -57.69 4.31 24.26
N GLN A 526 -58.61 5.10 23.69
CA GLN A 526 -59.13 4.83 22.35
C GLN A 526 -58.02 4.82 21.29
N GLN A 527 -57.02 5.71 21.40
CA GLN A 527 -55.89 5.77 20.49
C GLN A 527 -55.01 4.51 20.54
N GLN A 528 -54.80 3.96 21.75
CA GLN A 528 -54.09 2.69 21.93
C GLN A 528 -54.86 1.51 21.34
N LEU A 529 -56.19 1.47 21.52
CA LEU A 529 -57.04 0.44 20.93
C LEU A 529 -57.02 0.50 19.40
N ASP A 530 -57.17 1.68 18.81
CA ASP A 530 -57.12 1.87 17.35
C ASP A 530 -55.76 1.40 16.78
N PHE A 531 -54.65 1.67 17.47
CA PHE A 531 -53.33 1.16 17.11
C PHE A 531 -53.26 -0.38 17.15
N LEU A 532 -53.75 -1.00 18.22
CA LEU A 532 -53.77 -2.46 18.36
C LEU A 532 -54.65 -3.12 17.29
N GLU A 533 -55.80 -2.56 16.96
CA GLU A 533 -56.69 -3.07 15.90
C GLU A 533 -56.04 -2.99 14.52
N GLN A 534 -55.39 -1.87 14.20
CA GLN A 534 -54.62 -1.73 12.96
C GLN A 534 -53.49 -2.76 12.88
N ARG A 535 -52.72 -2.94 13.96
CA ARG A 535 -51.63 -3.92 13.99
C ARG A 535 -52.14 -5.36 13.95
N GLN A 536 -53.25 -5.66 14.61
CA GLN A 536 -53.91 -6.97 14.55
C GLN A 536 -54.29 -7.33 13.11
N LYS A 537 -54.87 -6.38 12.37
CA LYS A 537 -55.25 -6.58 10.97
C LYS A 537 -54.04 -6.91 10.10
N VAL A 538 -52.94 -6.18 10.26
CA VAL A 538 -51.68 -6.45 9.55
C VAL A 538 -51.15 -7.86 9.87
N ILE A 539 -51.17 -8.28 11.13
CA ILE A 539 -50.72 -9.63 11.53
C ILE A 539 -51.61 -10.72 10.93
N GLN A 540 -52.93 -10.51 10.91
CA GLN A 540 -53.89 -11.46 10.34
C GLN A 540 -53.77 -11.54 8.81
N GLU A 541 -53.51 -10.43 8.12
CA GLU A 541 -53.21 -10.41 6.67
C GLU A 541 -51.95 -11.21 6.33
N MET A 542 -50.98 -11.27 7.25
CA MET A 542 -49.78 -12.10 7.13
C MET A 542 -50.03 -13.59 7.46
N GLY A 543 -51.25 -13.97 7.81
CA GLY A 543 -51.67 -15.37 8.00
C GLY A 543 -51.51 -15.91 9.43
N GLU A 544 -51.24 -15.07 10.42
CA GLU A 544 -51.12 -15.46 11.83
C GLU A 544 -52.33 -14.99 12.66
N PRO A 545 -53.05 -15.90 13.35
CA PRO A 545 -54.08 -15.51 14.30
C PRO A 545 -53.53 -14.61 15.41
N CYS A 546 -54.09 -13.40 15.54
CA CYS A 546 -53.68 -12.41 16.53
C CYS A 546 -54.83 -12.01 17.46
N GLN A 547 -54.59 -11.96 18.76
CA GLN A 547 -55.57 -11.55 19.78
C GLN A 547 -55.08 -10.31 20.55
N ILE A 548 -55.96 -9.32 20.73
CA ILE A 548 -55.72 -8.13 21.56
C ILE A 548 -55.99 -8.45 23.03
N ILE A 549 -55.07 -8.08 23.92
CA ILE A 549 -55.27 -8.13 25.38
C ILE A 549 -55.49 -6.70 25.87
N SER A 550 -56.75 -6.36 26.11
CA SER A 550 -57.17 -4.99 26.47
C SER A 550 -57.29 -4.74 27.97
N HIS A 551 -57.37 -5.79 28.78
CA HIS A 551 -57.57 -5.67 30.23
C HIS A 551 -56.23 -5.81 30.99
N PRO A 552 -55.85 -4.86 31.86
CA PRO A 552 -54.55 -4.85 32.57
C PRO A 552 -54.25 -6.13 33.36
N GLU A 553 -55.27 -6.73 33.98
CA GLU A 553 -55.11 -7.98 34.75
C GLU A 553 -54.73 -9.21 33.91
N ASN A 554 -54.88 -9.13 32.58
CA ASN A 554 -54.58 -10.23 31.67
C ASN A 554 -53.22 -10.06 30.96
N VAL A 555 -52.51 -8.97 31.26
CA VAL A 555 -51.22 -8.61 30.65
C VAL A 555 -50.05 -9.25 31.41
N PRO A 556 -49.03 -9.80 30.71
CA PRO A 556 -47.78 -10.22 31.33
C PRO A 556 -47.07 -9.06 32.03
N HIS A 557 -46.69 -9.20 33.30
CA HIS A 557 -45.98 -8.15 34.03
C HIS A 557 -44.78 -8.65 34.82
N THR A 558 -43.87 -7.73 35.16
CA THR A 558 -42.63 -8.03 35.89
C THR A 558 -42.94 -8.42 37.34
N SER A 559 -42.35 -9.52 37.84
CA SER A 559 -42.55 -9.96 39.23
C SER A 559 -41.87 -9.00 40.23
N ARG A 560 -42.59 -8.55 41.27
CA ARG A 560 -42.06 -7.59 42.28
C ARG A 560 -40.97 -8.24 43.16
N GLY A 561 -39.76 -7.65 43.19
CA GLY A 561 -38.64 -8.01 44.09
C GLY A 561 -37.25 -7.64 43.53
N ARG A 562 -36.26 -7.33 44.39
CA ARG A 562 -34.86 -7.07 43.97
C ARG A 562 -34.30 -8.32 43.24
N GLY A 563 -33.80 -8.13 42.01
CA GLY A 563 -33.17 -9.20 41.22
C GLY A 563 -34.11 -10.05 40.33
N LYS A 564 -35.39 -9.69 40.18
CA LYS A 564 -36.39 -10.47 39.40
C LYS A 564 -36.76 -9.86 38.03
N SER A 565 -35.91 -9.02 37.43
CA SER A 565 -36.18 -8.39 36.12
C SER A 565 -36.41 -9.39 34.97
N ASN A 566 -35.84 -10.59 35.08
CA ASN A 566 -35.84 -11.61 34.04
C ASN A 566 -37.04 -12.57 34.15
N LEU A 567 -38.00 -12.28 35.03
CA LEU A 567 -39.22 -13.08 35.23
C LEU A 567 -40.47 -12.28 34.84
N ARG A 568 -41.35 -12.90 34.06
CA ARG A 568 -42.68 -12.37 33.70
C ARG A 568 -43.76 -13.30 34.21
N LEU A 569 -44.67 -12.76 35.01
CA LEU A 569 -45.88 -13.47 35.44
C LEU A 569 -47.01 -13.13 34.46
N TRP A 570 -47.66 -14.16 33.93
CA TRP A 570 -48.88 -14.03 33.13
C TRP A 570 -50.06 -14.52 33.97
N PRO A 571 -50.88 -13.61 34.56
CA PRO A 571 -51.90 -13.99 35.55
C PRO A 571 -53.03 -14.81 34.96
N ASN A 572 -53.47 -14.46 33.75
CA ASN A 572 -54.55 -15.13 33.03
C ASN A 572 -54.11 -15.36 31.57
N PRO A 573 -53.26 -16.37 31.30
CA PRO A 573 -52.75 -16.59 29.96
C PRO A 573 -53.87 -17.11 29.02
N PRO A 574 -53.78 -16.83 27.71
CA PRO A 574 -54.66 -17.38 26.67
C PRO A 574 -54.86 -18.89 26.79
N SER A 575 -56.01 -19.42 26.34
CA SER A 575 -56.38 -20.84 26.50
C SER A 575 -55.35 -21.82 25.93
N VAL A 576 -54.65 -21.43 24.86
CA VAL A 576 -53.56 -22.19 24.23
C VAL A 576 -52.36 -22.39 25.15
N LEU A 577 -52.17 -21.52 26.14
CA LEU A 577 -51.05 -21.54 27.09
C LEU A 577 -51.43 -22.10 28.47
N LYS A 578 -52.69 -22.49 28.69
CA LYS A 578 -53.15 -23.06 29.97
C LYS A 578 -52.82 -24.55 30.05
N THR A 579 -52.13 -24.96 31.10
CA THR A 579 -51.97 -26.37 31.51
C THR A 579 -53.17 -26.81 32.37
N LYS A 580 -53.43 -28.12 32.47
CA LYS A 580 -54.66 -28.67 33.07
C LYS A 580 -54.92 -28.31 34.55
N SER A 581 -54.00 -27.65 35.24
CA SER A 581 -54.04 -27.40 36.70
C SER A 581 -53.74 -25.97 37.15
N GLU A 582 -53.38 -25.02 36.27
CA GLU A 582 -52.86 -23.71 36.69
C GLU A 582 -53.59 -22.53 36.04
N THR A 583 -53.89 -21.52 36.85
CA THR A 583 -54.55 -20.28 36.41
C THR A 583 -53.56 -19.23 35.92
N SER A 584 -52.31 -19.22 36.41
CA SER A 584 -51.25 -18.25 36.08
C SER A 584 -49.93 -18.95 35.71
N ARG A 585 -49.12 -18.35 34.83
CA ARG A 585 -47.83 -18.91 34.38
C ARG A 585 -46.66 -17.97 34.64
N VAL A 586 -45.49 -18.51 34.98
CA VAL A 586 -44.26 -17.72 35.18
C VAL A 586 -43.23 -18.09 34.11
N PHE A 587 -42.80 -17.09 33.35
CA PHE A 587 -41.78 -17.24 32.33
C PHE A 587 -40.47 -16.59 32.76
N ARG A 588 -39.36 -17.26 32.46
CA ARG A 588 -38.01 -16.75 32.62
C ARG A 588 -37.42 -16.40 31.25
N GLU A 589 -36.83 -15.21 31.16
CA GLU A 589 -36.13 -14.74 29.98
C GLU A 589 -34.81 -15.49 29.79
N ILE A 590 -34.54 -15.97 28.57
CA ILE A 590 -33.18 -16.25 28.12
C ILE A 590 -32.62 -14.93 27.60
N LEU A 591 -31.71 -14.32 28.37
CA LEU A 591 -31.03 -13.09 27.98
C LEU A 591 -30.24 -13.29 26.69
N LEU A 592 -30.70 -12.63 25.62
CA LEU A 592 -30.00 -12.50 24.34
C LEU A 592 -29.20 -11.18 24.27
N ASP A 593 -29.11 -10.45 25.39
CA ASP A 593 -28.55 -9.11 25.56
C ASP A 593 -29.09 -8.05 24.58
N THR A 594 -30.19 -8.31 23.88
CA THR A 594 -30.81 -7.49 22.82
C THR A 594 -31.65 -6.32 23.30
N ARG A 595 -31.78 -6.17 24.62
CA ARG A 595 -32.69 -5.21 25.22
C ARG A 595 -32.04 -3.85 25.35
N GLU A 596 -32.66 -2.84 24.76
CA GLU A 596 -32.23 -1.46 24.90
C GLU A 596 -32.52 -0.93 26.31
N GLU A 597 -31.83 0.13 26.75
CA GLU A 597 -32.12 0.79 28.03
C GLU A 597 -33.58 1.27 28.11
N SER A 598 -34.19 1.56 26.96
CA SER A 598 -35.62 1.88 26.78
C SER A 598 -36.57 0.69 27.00
N GLY A 599 -36.05 -0.53 27.18
CA GLY A 599 -36.83 -1.75 27.34
C GLY A 599 -37.26 -2.42 26.02
N GLN A 600 -36.93 -1.82 24.87
CA GLN A 600 -37.22 -2.32 23.52
C GLN A 600 -36.32 -3.51 23.14
N GLY A 601 -36.86 -4.50 22.41
CA GLY A 601 -36.08 -5.64 21.93
C GLY A 601 -36.88 -6.93 21.73
N PHE A 602 -36.17 -7.96 21.26
CA PHE A 602 -36.69 -9.32 21.15
C PHE A 602 -36.24 -10.18 22.34
N SER A 603 -37.12 -11.02 22.85
CA SER A 603 -36.85 -11.90 24.01
C SER A 603 -37.37 -13.32 23.76
N ILE A 604 -36.65 -14.30 24.32
CA ILE A 604 -37.09 -15.69 24.42
C ILE A 604 -37.54 -15.92 25.87
N TRP A 605 -38.76 -16.43 26.04
CA TRP A 605 -39.39 -16.72 27.32
C TRP A 605 -39.61 -18.21 27.46
N VAL A 606 -39.00 -18.80 28.49
CA VAL A 606 -39.16 -20.22 28.80
C VAL A 606 -39.90 -20.34 30.12
N ASP A 607 -40.85 -21.26 30.19
CA ASP A 607 -41.53 -21.59 31.44
C ASP A 607 -40.51 -21.88 32.56
N ALA A 608 -40.74 -21.29 33.74
CA ALA A 608 -39.77 -21.32 34.83
C ALA A 608 -39.37 -22.74 35.25
N ASP A 609 -40.27 -23.72 35.12
CA ASP A 609 -40.03 -25.13 35.47
C ASP A 609 -39.32 -25.89 34.34
N THR A 610 -39.34 -25.35 33.11
CA THR A 610 -38.68 -25.93 31.93
C THR A 610 -37.27 -25.34 31.71
N TRP A 611 -36.95 -24.22 32.37
CA TRP A 611 -35.69 -23.52 32.19
C TRP A 611 -34.47 -24.33 32.69
N SER A 612 -33.38 -24.31 31.92
CA SER A 612 -32.08 -24.86 32.33
C SER A 612 -30.92 -24.12 31.68
N ASP A 613 -29.74 -24.17 32.31
CA ASP A 613 -28.50 -23.62 31.72
C ASP A 613 -28.14 -24.32 30.41
N SER A 614 -28.45 -25.61 30.28
CA SER A 614 -28.26 -26.37 29.04
C SER A 614 -29.07 -25.82 27.87
N LEU A 615 -30.29 -25.33 28.11
CA LEU A 615 -31.12 -24.72 27.08
C LEU A 615 -30.53 -23.38 26.62
N THR A 616 -30.04 -22.58 27.58
CA THR A 616 -29.33 -21.32 27.28
C THR A 616 -28.08 -21.59 26.44
N GLN A 617 -27.30 -22.63 26.77
CA GLN A 617 -26.14 -23.04 25.97
C GLN A 617 -26.54 -23.55 24.58
N GLN A 618 -27.64 -24.26 24.44
CA GLN A 618 -28.15 -24.73 23.14
C GLN A 618 -28.56 -23.56 22.24
N VAL A 619 -29.27 -22.57 22.78
CA VAL A 619 -29.64 -21.32 22.09
C VAL A 619 -28.37 -20.59 21.61
N LYS A 620 -27.38 -20.42 22.50
CA LYS A 620 -26.08 -19.82 22.16
C LYS A 620 -25.27 -20.64 21.14
N SER A 621 -25.38 -21.96 21.15
CA SER A 621 -24.72 -22.83 20.17
C SER A 621 -25.40 -22.71 18.80
N ARG A 622 -26.73 -22.63 18.76
CA ARG A 622 -27.50 -22.47 17.52
C ARG A 622 -27.31 -21.10 16.87
N SER A 623 -27.19 -20.03 17.66
CA SER A 623 -26.82 -18.71 17.12
C SER A 623 -25.44 -18.69 16.47
N ASN A 624 -24.56 -19.64 16.83
CA ASN A 624 -23.22 -19.84 16.27
C ASN A 624 -23.12 -20.97 15.24
N THR A 625 -24.25 -21.46 14.71
CA THR A 625 -24.24 -22.52 13.70
C THR A 625 -23.75 -21.98 12.36
N ILE A 626 -22.78 -22.69 11.75
CA ILE A 626 -22.19 -22.36 10.45
C ILE A 626 -22.75 -23.35 9.41
N GLY A 627 -23.47 -22.82 8.41
CA GLY A 627 -23.98 -23.57 7.26
C GLY A 627 -22.97 -23.64 6.10
N THR A 628 -23.47 -23.93 4.89
CA THR A 628 -22.62 -24.05 3.69
C THR A 628 -22.57 -22.74 2.87
N ILE A 629 -21.45 -22.54 2.17
CA ILE A 629 -21.27 -21.37 1.27
C ILE A 629 -22.30 -21.41 0.14
N GLN A 630 -22.53 -22.59 -0.45
CA GLN A 630 -23.49 -22.78 -1.53
C GLN A 630 -24.93 -22.42 -1.11
N ASP A 631 -25.36 -22.81 0.09
CA ASP A 631 -26.69 -22.46 0.59
C ASP A 631 -26.82 -20.95 0.76
N SER A 632 -25.83 -20.31 1.39
CA SER A 632 -25.76 -18.85 1.53
C SER A 632 -25.83 -18.14 0.18
N PHE A 633 -24.99 -18.57 -0.76
CA PHE A 633 -24.92 -18.01 -2.10
C PHE A 633 -26.26 -18.14 -2.85
N SER A 634 -26.94 -19.28 -2.71
CA SER A 634 -28.25 -19.50 -3.33
C SER A 634 -29.34 -18.59 -2.75
N VAL A 635 -29.35 -18.40 -1.42
CA VAL A 635 -30.32 -17.54 -0.74
C VAL A 635 -30.08 -16.08 -1.11
N LEU A 636 -28.82 -15.63 -1.10
CA LEU A 636 -28.47 -14.26 -1.46
C LEU A 636 -28.96 -13.88 -2.86
N LYS A 637 -28.84 -14.77 -3.85
CA LYS A 637 -29.36 -14.56 -5.21
C LYS A 637 -30.89 -14.54 -5.31
N GLN A 638 -31.60 -15.11 -4.35
CA GLN A 638 -33.06 -15.22 -4.34
C GLN A 638 -33.75 -14.12 -3.50
N LEU A 639 -32.98 -13.26 -2.83
CA LEU A 639 -33.55 -12.20 -2.01
C LEU A 639 -34.29 -11.18 -2.88
N LYS A 640 -35.54 -10.90 -2.52
CA LYS A 640 -36.43 -9.99 -3.25
C LYS A 640 -35.95 -8.53 -3.18
N SER A 641 -35.35 -8.13 -2.07
CA SER A 641 -34.88 -6.76 -1.83
C SER A 641 -33.42 -6.75 -1.36
N PRO A 642 -32.49 -6.19 -2.16
CA PRO A 642 -31.09 -6.00 -1.77
C PRO A 642 -30.90 -5.10 -0.53
N GLN A 643 -31.86 -4.20 -0.24
CA GLN A 643 -31.80 -3.32 0.93
C GLN A 643 -31.83 -4.09 2.27
N THR A 644 -32.46 -5.26 2.31
CA THR A 644 -32.50 -6.10 3.51
C THR A 644 -31.10 -6.54 3.95
N ILE A 645 -30.22 -6.85 2.99
CA ILE A 645 -28.83 -7.24 3.24
C ILE A 645 -28.03 -6.04 3.73
N VAL A 646 -28.17 -4.88 3.09
CA VAL A 646 -27.49 -3.65 3.51
C VAL A 646 -27.88 -3.29 4.94
N GLY A 647 -29.18 -3.33 5.27
CA GLY A 647 -29.65 -3.11 6.64
C GLY A 647 -29.10 -4.12 7.65
N TYR A 648 -28.86 -5.37 7.25
CA TYR A 648 -28.19 -6.37 8.09
C TYR A 648 -26.71 -6.03 8.29
N LEU A 649 -25.98 -5.72 7.22
CA LEU A 649 -24.55 -5.38 7.29
C LEU A 649 -24.30 -4.10 8.11
N LEU A 650 -25.14 -3.08 7.97
CA LEU A 650 -25.08 -1.87 8.79
C LEU A 650 -25.22 -2.18 10.29
N SER A 651 -26.06 -3.16 10.64
CA SER A 651 -26.28 -3.56 12.03
C SER A 651 -25.10 -4.30 12.68
N ILE A 652 -24.10 -4.74 11.90
CA ILE A 652 -22.84 -5.29 12.41
C ILE A 652 -22.01 -4.20 13.12
N MET A 653 -22.13 -2.94 12.69
CA MET A 653 -21.28 -1.84 13.14
C MET A 653 -21.91 -0.97 14.25
N LEU A 654 -23.20 -1.19 14.57
CA LEU A 654 -23.88 -0.39 15.58
C LEU A 654 -23.49 -0.82 17.01
N PRO A 655 -23.16 0.10 17.91
CA PRO A 655 -22.85 -0.22 19.30
C PRO A 655 -24.10 -0.77 20.03
N PRO A 656 -23.92 -1.58 21.10
CA PRO A 656 -25.01 -1.90 22.00
C PRO A 656 -25.55 -0.60 22.63
N SER A 657 -26.86 -0.53 22.78
CA SER A 657 -27.67 0.58 23.30
C SER A 657 -27.29 1.18 24.67
N ASN A 658 -26.21 0.71 25.31
CA ASN A 658 -25.71 1.19 26.60
C ASN A 658 -24.77 2.42 26.46
N SER A 659 -24.50 2.88 25.24
CA SER A 659 -23.69 4.07 24.98
C SER A 659 -24.57 5.32 24.93
N SER A 660 -24.48 6.14 25.98
CA SER A 660 -25.13 7.43 26.16
C SER A 660 -25.31 8.23 24.86
N ARG A 661 -26.56 8.60 24.55
CA ARG A 661 -26.93 9.48 23.43
C ARG A 661 -26.20 10.83 23.54
N GLN A 662 -25.09 11.02 22.83
CA GLN A 662 -24.53 12.34 22.54
C GLN A 662 -24.72 12.80 21.08
N PHE A 663 -25.32 12.00 20.20
CA PHE A 663 -25.57 12.43 18.82
C PHE A 663 -26.88 13.23 18.69
N LEU A 664 -26.68 14.55 18.49
CA LEU A 664 -27.60 15.51 17.90
C LEU A 664 -28.92 15.72 18.67
N LYS A 665 -28.85 16.47 19.78
CA LYS A 665 -29.98 17.32 20.18
C LYS A 665 -30.15 18.43 19.14
N ARG A 666 -30.86 18.14 18.05
CA ARG A 666 -31.55 19.18 17.30
C ARG A 666 -32.57 19.79 18.25
N LYS A 667 -32.33 21.03 18.65
CA LYS A 667 -33.14 21.81 19.58
C LYS A 667 -34.59 21.83 19.04
N ARG A 668 -35.48 21.00 19.58
CA ARG A 668 -36.93 21.17 19.36
C ARG A 668 -37.31 22.51 19.99
N SER A 669 -37.87 23.41 19.20
CA SER A 669 -38.54 24.61 19.69
C SER A 669 -39.64 24.20 20.65
N SER A 670 -39.83 24.95 21.74
CA SER A 670 -40.76 24.61 22.82
C SER A 670 -42.24 24.81 22.47
N ASP A 671 -42.60 24.80 21.19
CA ASP A 671 -43.96 25.08 20.72
C ASP A 671 -44.72 23.84 20.18
N ASP A 672 -44.09 22.66 20.11
CA ASP A 672 -44.74 21.40 19.71
C ASP A 672 -45.04 20.49 20.93
N ILE A 673 -45.92 20.93 21.83
CA ILE A 673 -46.47 20.08 22.93
C ILE A 673 -47.82 19.43 22.54
N ASN A 674 -48.30 19.59 21.30
CA ASN A 674 -49.62 19.07 20.93
C ASN A 674 -49.55 17.80 20.07
N GLU A 675 -50.25 16.76 20.57
CA GLU A 675 -50.56 15.44 20.00
C GLU A 675 -49.41 14.41 19.89
N ALA A 676 -49.36 13.48 20.85
CA ALA A 676 -48.64 12.22 20.71
C ALA A 676 -49.29 11.39 19.59
N GLN A 677 -48.73 11.45 18.38
CA GLN A 677 -49.21 10.67 17.25
C GLN A 677 -48.86 9.18 17.44
N TYR A 678 -49.89 8.35 17.61
CA TYR A 678 -49.79 6.89 17.51
C TYR A 678 -49.70 6.47 16.04
N THR A 679 -48.58 6.76 15.40
CA THR A 679 -48.30 6.35 14.01
C THR A 679 -47.30 5.20 13.98
N THR A 680 -47.44 4.32 12.99
CA THR A 680 -46.47 3.26 12.68
C THR A 680 -45.21 3.87 12.09
N ASN A 681 -44.31 4.40 12.92
CA ASN A 681 -42.95 4.72 12.48
C ASN A 681 -42.18 3.42 12.23
N THR A 682 -42.43 2.80 11.08
CA THR A 682 -41.73 1.62 10.56
C THR A 682 -40.22 1.83 10.45
N VAL A 683 -39.76 3.08 10.35
CA VAL A 683 -38.34 3.43 10.18
C VAL A 683 -37.49 3.06 11.40
N GLU A 684 -37.98 3.25 12.65
CA GLU A 684 -37.21 2.93 13.87
C GLU A 684 -37.15 1.42 14.19
N ASN A 685 -38.13 0.63 13.72
CA ASN A 685 -38.21 -0.81 13.99
C ASN A 685 -37.33 -1.70 13.10
N THR A 686 -36.91 -1.19 11.94
CA THR A 686 -36.14 -1.97 10.94
C THR A 686 -34.80 -2.50 11.48
N GLY A 687 -34.17 -1.77 12.40
CA GLY A 687 -32.84 -2.09 12.91
C GLY A 687 -32.79 -3.19 13.98
N VAL A 688 -33.84 -3.36 14.78
CA VAL A 688 -33.79 -4.23 15.99
C VAL A 688 -33.62 -5.71 15.63
N ALA A 689 -34.37 -6.20 14.64
CA ALA A 689 -34.25 -7.59 14.19
C ALA A 689 -32.90 -7.88 13.53
N ASN A 690 -32.36 -6.93 12.77
CA ASN A 690 -31.03 -7.05 12.18
C ASN A 690 -29.94 -7.06 13.28
N ARG A 691 -30.03 -6.18 14.28
CA ARG A 691 -29.14 -6.19 15.47
C ARG A 691 -29.17 -7.52 16.21
N LEU A 692 -30.35 -8.11 16.41
CA LEU A 692 -30.51 -9.43 17.03
C LEU A 692 -29.70 -10.51 16.29
N MET A 693 -29.67 -10.48 14.96
CA MET A 693 -28.96 -11.47 14.14
C MET A 693 -27.47 -11.15 13.96
N ALA A 694 -27.11 -9.86 13.91
CA ALA A 694 -25.76 -9.41 13.58
C ALA A 694 -24.82 -9.24 14.80
N ARG A 695 -25.37 -9.23 16.02
CA ARG A 695 -24.62 -8.92 17.26
C ARG A 695 -23.38 -9.77 17.49
N GLN A 696 -23.39 -11.06 17.11
CA GLN A 696 -22.24 -11.94 17.31
C GLN A 696 -21.16 -11.72 16.23
N ASN A 697 -21.47 -10.96 15.18
CA ASN A 697 -20.62 -10.80 14.00
C ASN A 697 -19.80 -9.51 14.03
N GLN A 698 -19.83 -8.76 15.13
CA GLN A 698 -19.11 -7.51 15.21
C GLN A 698 -17.59 -7.78 15.16
N PRO A 699 -16.84 -7.07 14.29
CA PRO A 699 -15.40 -7.22 14.17
C PRO A 699 -14.67 -6.59 15.36
N SER A 700 -13.47 -7.08 15.68
CA SER A 700 -12.66 -6.42 16.70
C SER A 700 -12.21 -5.02 16.28
N ARG A 701 -11.93 -4.17 17.27
CA ARG A 701 -11.32 -2.85 17.06
C ARG A 701 -10.03 -2.93 16.24
N HIS A 702 -9.09 -3.80 16.60
CA HIS A 702 -7.79 -3.89 15.92
C HIS A 702 -7.92 -4.35 14.46
N PHE A 703 -8.87 -5.24 14.17
CA PHE A 703 -9.18 -5.64 12.79
C PHE A 703 -9.70 -4.45 11.98
N LEU A 704 -10.69 -3.72 12.50
CA LEU A 704 -11.26 -2.57 11.82
C LEU A 704 -10.21 -1.48 11.56
N LEU A 705 -9.43 -1.11 12.58
CA LEU A 705 -8.34 -0.14 12.43
C LEU A 705 -7.38 -0.58 11.33
N SER A 706 -6.94 -1.84 11.33
CA SER A 706 -6.01 -2.37 10.33
C SER A 706 -6.58 -2.35 8.90
N VAL A 707 -7.88 -2.63 8.72
CA VAL A 707 -8.53 -2.55 7.40
C VAL A 707 -8.63 -1.11 6.93
N VAL A 708 -9.02 -0.16 7.80
CA VAL A 708 -9.08 1.26 7.45
C VAL A 708 -7.68 1.80 7.15
N THR A 709 -6.66 1.44 7.94
CA THR A 709 -5.25 1.75 7.65
C THR A 709 -4.85 1.27 6.25
N LEU A 710 -5.23 0.04 5.87
CA LEU A 710 -4.95 -0.47 4.53
C LEU A 710 -5.71 0.28 3.43
N GLN A 711 -6.94 0.72 3.70
CA GLN A 711 -7.72 1.55 2.77
C GLN A 711 -7.06 2.91 2.54
N ILE A 712 -6.60 3.58 3.61
CA ILE A 712 -5.86 4.85 3.53
C ILE A 712 -4.60 4.67 2.66
N ALA A 713 -3.81 3.63 2.93
CA ALA A 713 -2.65 3.31 2.10
C ALA A 713 -3.04 3.03 0.63
N THR A 714 -4.17 2.35 0.40
CA THR A 714 -4.66 2.07 -0.97
C THR A 714 -5.02 3.34 -1.73
N ILE A 715 -5.64 4.32 -1.07
CA ILE A 715 -5.95 5.63 -1.65
C ILE A 715 -4.66 6.36 -2.02
N MET A 716 -3.67 6.36 -1.13
CA MET A 716 -2.37 6.98 -1.38
C MET A 716 -1.65 6.33 -2.57
N TYR A 717 -1.52 4.99 -2.60
CA TYR A 717 -0.82 4.28 -3.68
C TYR A 717 -1.54 4.37 -5.03
N ARG A 718 -2.84 4.70 -5.06
CA ARG A 718 -3.54 5.01 -6.33
C ARG A 718 -2.97 6.26 -7.01
N GLN A 719 -2.41 7.20 -6.23
CA GLN A 719 -1.75 8.41 -6.73
C GLN A 719 -0.29 8.18 -7.11
N LEU A 720 0.27 6.99 -6.84
CA LEU A 720 1.67 6.63 -7.08
C LEU A 720 1.76 5.54 -8.15
N PRO A 721 1.56 5.87 -9.44
CA PRO A 721 1.58 4.87 -10.51
C PRO A 721 2.94 4.15 -10.55
N VAL A 722 2.93 2.85 -10.84
CA VAL A 722 4.11 1.97 -10.93
C VAL A 722 4.80 1.66 -9.58
N ALA A 723 4.43 2.34 -8.48
CA ALA A 723 4.96 2.01 -7.16
C ALA A 723 4.52 0.59 -6.72
N THR A 724 5.38 -0.10 -5.97
CA THR A 724 5.16 -1.49 -5.55
C THR A 724 5.30 -1.62 -4.05
N VAL A 725 4.63 -2.59 -3.45
CA VAL A 725 4.65 -2.86 -2.01
C VAL A 725 5.46 -4.11 -1.75
N SER A 726 6.27 -4.10 -0.69
CA SER A 726 6.95 -5.31 -0.20
C SER A 726 5.97 -6.29 0.42
N LEU A 727 6.05 -7.57 0.05
CA LEU A 727 5.25 -8.63 0.68
C LEU A 727 5.64 -8.86 2.14
N ARG A 728 6.75 -8.31 2.64
CA ARG A 728 7.13 -8.38 4.06
C ARG A 728 6.20 -7.58 4.98
N VAL A 729 5.40 -6.65 4.45
CA VAL A 729 4.38 -5.92 5.22
C VAL A 729 3.43 -6.87 5.95
N VAL A 730 3.23 -8.09 5.44
CA VAL A 730 2.35 -9.10 6.06
C VAL A 730 2.77 -9.54 7.47
N ASP A 731 4.04 -9.34 7.83
CA ASP A 731 4.58 -9.65 9.15
C ASP A 731 4.28 -8.53 10.17
N MET A 732 3.88 -7.35 9.70
CA MET A 732 3.55 -6.18 10.51
C MET A 732 2.09 -6.18 10.97
N GLU A 733 1.78 -5.35 11.97
CA GLU A 733 0.42 -5.12 12.47
C GLU A 733 -0.03 -3.71 12.06
N LEU A 734 -0.97 -3.61 11.11
CA LEU A 734 -1.29 -2.31 10.50
C LEU A 734 -1.92 -1.31 11.50
N HIS A 735 -2.71 -1.76 12.47
CA HIS A 735 -3.25 -0.90 13.52
C HIS A 735 -2.19 -0.24 14.42
N LYS A 736 -0.91 -0.66 14.33
CA LYS A 736 0.23 -0.06 15.05
C LYS A 736 1.10 0.84 14.16
N ALA A 737 0.62 1.17 12.97
CA ALA A 737 1.30 2.09 12.07
C ALA A 737 1.49 3.46 12.75
N SER A 738 2.73 3.93 12.82
CA SER A 738 3.12 5.20 13.46
C SER A 738 2.77 6.42 12.60
N TRP A 739 2.38 6.20 11.35
CA TRP A 739 2.08 7.23 10.37
C TRP A 739 0.58 7.56 10.30
N LEU A 740 -0.25 6.96 11.16
CA LEU A 740 -1.68 7.24 11.18
C LEU A 740 -1.95 8.63 11.79
N PRO A 741 -2.92 9.40 11.24
CA PRO A 741 -3.29 10.72 11.76
C PRO A 741 -3.58 10.75 13.26
N ALA A 742 -3.26 11.87 13.91
CA ALA A 742 -3.66 12.14 15.28
C ALA A 742 -5.19 11.96 15.47
N GLY A 743 -5.61 11.38 16.58
CA GLY A 743 -7.02 11.04 16.82
C GLY A 743 -7.50 9.71 16.21
N PHE A 744 -6.76 9.11 15.27
CA PHE A 744 -7.17 7.83 14.65
C PHE A 744 -7.18 6.68 15.67
N THR A 745 -6.14 6.60 16.50
CA THR A 745 -5.98 5.56 17.53
C THR A 745 -6.33 6.02 18.95
N GLU A 746 -6.59 7.32 19.16
CA GLU A 746 -6.82 7.90 20.48
C GLU A 746 -8.02 7.27 21.20
N GLU A 747 -7.82 6.93 22.47
CA GLU A 747 -8.88 6.56 23.39
C GLU A 747 -9.56 7.85 23.85
N ARG A 748 -10.71 8.19 23.27
CA ARG A 748 -11.60 9.14 23.91
C ARG A 748 -12.29 8.43 25.06
N ASP A 749 -12.04 8.97 26.24
CA ASP A 749 -12.40 8.51 27.59
C ASP A 749 -13.91 8.20 27.74
N ASP A 750 -14.35 7.06 27.20
CA ASP A 750 -15.66 6.45 27.44
C ASP A 750 -15.57 4.94 27.15
N ASP A 751 -16.31 4.16 27.93
CA ASP A 751 -16.41 2.69 28.02
C ASP A 751 -16.83 1.95 26.71
N LEU A 752 -16.55 2.54 25.54
CA LEU A 752 -17.02 2.09 24.23
C LEU A 752 -16.07 1.06 23.61
N THR A 753 -16.64 -0.09 23.25
CA THR A 753 -15.94 -1.18 22.53
C THR A 753 -15.56 -0.82 21.09
N TYR A 754 -16.00 0.34 20.54
CA TYR A 754 -15.85 0.72 19.13
C TYR A 754 -15.36 2.17 18.92
N PRO A 755 -14.45 2.43 17.96
CA PRO A 755 -14.09 3.78 17.55
C PRO A 755 -15.27 4.50 16.90
N TYR A 756 -15.76 5.54 17.56
CA TYR A 756 -16.95 6.29 17.16
C TYR A 756 -16.84 6.90 15.74
N TRP A 757 -15.63 7.25 15.30
CA TRP A 757 -15.40 7.86 14.00
C TRP A 757 -15.64 6.90 12.82
N ILE A 758 -15.58 5.57 13.00
CA ILE A 758 -15.73 4.60 11.90
C ILE A 758 -17.10 4.72 11.21
N ALA A 759 -18.10 5.22 11.94
CA ALA A 759 -19.44 5.45 11.39
C ALA A 759 -19.59 6.80 10.66
N ASN A 760 -18.64 7.72 10.81
CA ASN A 760 -18.79 9.11 10.37
C ASN A 760 -17.67 9.60 9.44
N GLU A 761 -16.48 9.00 9.54
CA GLU A 761 -15.30 9.41 8.78
C GLU A 761 -14.83 8.26 7.89
N SER A 762 -14.70 8.55 6.60
CA SER A 762 -14.22 7.61 5.60
C SER A 762 -12.69 7.58 5.57
N ALA A 763 -12.11 6.52 4.97
CA ALA A 763 -10.68 6.47 4.70
C ALA A 763 -10.20 7.64 3.82
N SER A 764 -11.07 8.25 3.01
CA SER A 764 -10.75 9.45 2.22
C SER A 764 -10.66 10.69 3.08
N ASP A 765 -11.49 10.80 4.13
CA ASP A 765 -11.43 11.93 5.08
C ASP A 765 -10.14 11.87 5.90
N TRP A 766 -9.78 10.67 6.37
CA TRP A 766 -8.50 10.46 7.05
C TRP A 766 -7.29 10.71 6.16
N TYR A 767 -7.33 10.23 4.91
CA TYR A 767 -6.31 10.57 3.92
C TYR A 767 -6.22 12.10 3.70
N GLY A 768 -7.35 12.81 3.69
CA GLY A 768 -7.41 14.26 3.58
C GLY A 768 -6.74 15.00 4.74
N GLN A 769 -6.73 14.40 5.93
CA GLN A 769 -6.11 14.94 7.14
C GLN A 769 -4.62 14.59 7.29
N MET A 770 -4.11 13.65 6.49
CA MET A 770 -2.73 13.19 6.63
C MET A 770 -1.71 14.29 6.31
N THR A 771 -0.67 14.37 7.13
CA THR A 771 0.48 15.23 6.88
C THR A 771 1.43 14.63 5.84
N ARG A 772 2.33 15.46 5.30
CA ARG A 772 3.42 15.00 4.42
C ARG A 772 4.31 13.97 5.11
N ALA A 773 4.64 14.19 6.38
CA ALA A 773 5.50 13.30 7.17
C ALA A 773 4.85 11.92 7.37
N GLU A 774 3.56 11.89 7.70
CA GLU A 774 2.75 10.66 7.80
C GLU A 774 2.72 9.90 6.46
N ALA A 775 2.52 10.60 5.35
CA ALA A 775 2.53 9.96 4.04
C ALA A 775 3.88 9.32 3.70
N PHE A 776 5.01 9.97 4.03
CA PHE A 776 6.33 9.35 3.92
C PHE A 776 6.51 8.15 4.84
N GLY A 777 5.92 8.17 6.05
CA GLY A 777 5.92 7.02 6.96
C GLY A 777 5.15 5.82 6.39
N CYS A 778 4.02 6.08 5.72
CA CYS A 778 3.25 5.07 4.99
C CYS A 778 4.07 4.47 3.84
N VAL A 779 4.69 5.31 3.01
CA VAL A 779 5.59 4.87 1.93
C VAL A 779 6.74 4.05 2.50
N ALA A 780 7.43 4.53 3.53
CA ALA A 780 8.55 3.81 4.17
C ALA A 780 8.14 2.39 4.62
N MET A 781 6.98 2.26 5.27
CA MET A 781 6.47 0.98 5.75
C MET A 781 6.16 0.02 4.60
N PHE A 782 5.42 0.48 3.58
CA PHE A 782 4.96 -0.37 2.49
C PHE A 782 6.07 -0.69 1.46
N GLU A 783 6.98 0.26 1.19
CA GLU A 783 8.12 0.06 0.30
C GLU A 783 9.19 -0.87 0.92
N SER A 784 9.48 -0.71 2.22
CA SER A 784 10.49 -1.55 2.88
C SER A 784 9.93 -2.88 3.41
N GLY A 785 8.64 -2.91 3.73
CA GLY A 785 7.97 -4.00 4.43
C GLY A 785 8.40 -4.20 5.88
N ARG A 786 9.08 -3.21 6.50
CA ARG A 786 9.57 -3.32 7.89
C ARG A 786 9.71 -2.00 8.65
N PHE A 787 9.97 -0.88 7.99
CA PHE A 787 10.27 0.39 8.67
C PHE A 787 8.98 1.14 9.03
N ASN A 788 8.65 1.17 10.31
CA ASN A 788 7.52 1.93 10.86
C ASN A 788 8.02 3.24 11.50
N ILE A 789 8.47 4.18 10.66
CA ILE A 789 9.10 5.44 11.09
C ILE A 789 8.02 6.40 11.59
N LYS A 790 8.27 7.05 12.74
CA LYS A 790 7.38 8.06 13.30
C LYS A 790 7.47 9.38 12.53
N GLU A 791 6.37 10.12 12.52
CA GLU A 791 6.28 11.43 11.85
C GLU A 791 7.34 12.45 12.32
N GLU A 792 7.73 12.40 13.60
CA GLU A 792 8.73 13.32 14.20
C GLU A 792 10.10 13.25 13.49
N HIS A 793 10.45 12.10 12.92
CA HIS A 793 11.69 11.91 12.17
C HIS A 793 11.55 12.23 10.68
N LEU A 794 10.33 12.51 10.21
CA LEU A 794 9.98 12.73 8.82
C LEU A 794 9.52 14.17 8.54
N ALA A 795 9.39 15.01 9.59
CA ALA A 795 8.93 16.40 9.49
C ALA A 795 9.73 17.20 8.45
N ASP A 796 11.05 17.09 8.46
CA ASP A 796 11.96 17.82 7.57
C ASP A 796 12.29 17.07 6.26
N VAL A 797 11.64 15.93 5.99
CA VAL A 797 11.93 15.10 4.81
C VAL A 797 11.19 15.61 3.58
N LEU A 798 11.96 15.94 2.55
CA LEU A 798 11.49 16.41 1.25
C LEU A 798 11.22 15.28 0.26
N ALA A 799 11.98 14.20 0.35
CA ALA A 799 11.82 13.05 -0.53
C ALA A 799 12.37 11.77 0.12
N LEU A 800 11.80 10.63 -0.27
CA LEU A 800 12.20 9.30 0.16
C LEU A 800 12.64 8.51 -1.07
N CYS A 801 13.87 8.02 -1.08
CA CYS A 801 14.45 7.25 -2.18
C CYS A 801 14.74 5.82 -1.74
N THR A 802 14.35 4.84 -2.55
CA THR A 802 14.63 3.43 -2.30
C THR A 802 14.77 2.68 -3.62
N GLU A 803 15.95 2.10 -3.85
CA GLU A 803 16.29 1.38 -5.08
C GLU A 803 16.04 2.23 -6.35
N ASP A 804 15.00 1.96 -7.14
CA ASP A 804 14.64 2.69 -8.37
C ASP A 804 13.37 3.55 -8.23
N SER A 805 12.94 3.83 -7.00
CA SER A 805 11.78 4.66 -6.68
C SER A 805 12.20 5.89 -5.87
N ILE A 806 11.77 7.07 -6.34
CA ILE A 806 11.92 8.35 -5.66
C ILE A 806 10.52 8.89 -5.37
N PHE A 807 10.17 9.05 -4.11
CA PHE A 807 8.93 9.64 -3.64
C PHE A 807 9.21 11.08 -3.22
N VAL A 808 8.65 12.05 -3.92
CA VAL A 808 8.97 13.47 -3.75
C VAL A 808 7.76 14.21 -3.19
N ALA A 809 8.00 15.08 -2.21
CA ALA A 809 7.00 16.00 -1.71
C ALA A 809 6.52 16.91 -2.85
N GLY A 810 5.20 16.95 -3.04
CA GLY A 810 4.57 17.63 -4.16
C GLY A 810 4.92 19.12 -4.22
N ILE A 811 5.20 19.76 -3.07
CA ILE A 811 5.62 21.16 -2.98
C ILE A 811 6.90 21.47 -3.78
N MET A 812 7.77 20.48 -4.00
CA MET A 812 8.99 20.64 -4.81
C MET A 812 8.74 20.67 -6.33
N LEU A 813 7.58 20.22 -6.78
CA LEU A 813 7.29 19.91 -8.19
C LEU A 813 6.09 20.71 -8.74
N ARG A 814 5.73 21.82 -8.11
CA ARG A 814 4.54 22.60 -8.44
C ARG A 814 4.74 24.09 -8.25
N ASP A 815 3.79 24.83 -8.81
CA ASP A 815 3.63 26.25 -8.54
C ASP A 815 3.04 26.49 -7.13
N PRO A 816 3.58 27.44 -6.33
CA PRO A 816 3.04 27.77 -5.02
C PRO A 816 1.63 28.38 -5.04
N SER A 817 1.13 28.85 -6.20
CA SER A 817 -0.22 29.40 -6.32
C SER A 817 -1.32 28.34 -6.42
N LEU A 818 -0.98 27.06 -6.59
CA LEU A 818 -1.97 26.01 -6.76
C LEU A 818 -2.48 25.54 -5.39
N GLU A 819 -3.80 25.56 -5.21
CA GLU A 819 -4.42 24.94 -4.04
C GLU A 819 -3.97 23.50 -3.89
N SER A 820 -3.76 23.08 -2.64
CA SER A 820 -3.47 21.69 -2.36
C SER A 820 -4.75 20.86 -2.49
N PRO A 821 -4.85 19.89 -3.42
CA PRO A 821 -5.92 18.89 -3.36
C PRO A 821 -5.93 18.20 -2.00
N SER A 822 -7.09 17.64 -1.63
CA SER A 822 -7.26 16.96 -0.35
C SER A 822 -6.22 15.86 -0.14
N GLY A 823 -5.54 15.92 1.01
CA GLY A 823 -4.55 14.95 1.46
C GLY A 823 -3.10 15.26 1.07
N PRO A 824 -2.17 14.38 1.49
CA PRO A 824 -0.74 14.59 1.33
C PRO A 824 -0.34 14.40 -0.12
N GLN A 825 0.52 15.28 -0.60
CA GLN A 825 0.90 15.29 -2.00
C GLN A 825 2.28 14.71 -2.17
N ILE A 826 2.33 13.46 -2.64
CA ILE A 826 3.56 12.76 -2.98
C ILE A 826 3.52 12.40 -4.47
N ARG A 827 4.63 12.61 -5.17
CA ARG A 827 4.83 12.11 -6.54
C ARG A 827 5.85 10.99 -6.54
N HIS A 828 5.55 9.91 -7.25
CA HIS A 828 6.49 8.82 -7.49
C HIS A 828 7.20 9.04 -8.83
N LEU A 829 8.54 9.07 -8.80
CA LEU A 829 9.42 9.13 -9.95
C LEU A 829 10.21 7.83 -10.05
N VAL A 830 10.35 7.31 -11.27
CA VAL A 830 11.19 6.15 -11.55
C VAL A 830 12.63 6.62 -11.72
N GLY A 831 13.48 6.32 -10.75
CA GLY A 831 14.86 6.79 -10.69
C GLY A 831 15.60 6.34 -9.44
N SER A 832 16.93 6.43 -9.48
CA SER A 832 17.84 6.09 -8.38
C SER A 832 18.78 7.27 -8.12
N ILE A 833 19.10 7.50 -6.85
CA ILE A 833 20.11 8.47 -6.41
C ILE A 833 21.48 7.82 -6.14
N GLY A 834 21.65 6.54 -6.46
CA GLY A 834 22.90 5.79 -6.31
C GLY A 834 23.29 5.47 -4.86
N GLN A 835 22.34 5.58 -3.92
CA GLN A 835 22.55 5.31 -2.50
C GLN A 835 21.81 4.04 -2.07
N ALA A 836 22.48 3.18 -1.29
CA ALA A 836 21.89 1.95 -0.78
C ALA A 836 20.91 2.22 0.37
N GLY A 837 19.90 1.37 0.55
CA GLY A 837 18.92 1.48 1.64
C GLY A 837 17.80 2.49 1.38
N LEU A 838 17.11 2.87 2.45
CA LEU A 838 16.05 3.88 2.45
C LEU A 838 16.65 5.25 2.77
N VAL A 839 16.68 6.14 1.79
CA VAL A 839 17.30 7.46 1.93
C VAL A 839 16.23 8.52 2.07
N LEU A 840 16.35 9.33 3.13
CA LEU A 840 15.45 10.42 3.44
C LEU A 840 16.17 11.74 3.12
N LEU A 841 15.74 12.43 2.08
CA LEU A 841 16.33 13.71 1.66
C LEU A 841 15.80 14.84 2.53
N VAL A 842 16.70 15.61 3.14
CA VAL A 842 16.36 16.74 4.02
C VAL A 842 17.03 18.03 3.53
N SER A 843 16.37 19.17 3.75
CA SER A 843 16.95 20.49 3.46
C SER A 843 18.16 20.77 4.37
N PRO A 844 19.13 21.60 3.92
CA PRO A 844 20.19 22.10 4.79
C PRO A 844 19.62 22.98 5.90
N LEU A 845 20.25 22.96 7.08
CA LEU A 845 19.83 23.78 8.23
C LEU A 845 19.94 25.30 7.97
N ASP A 846 20.90 25.72 7.16
CA ASP A 846 21.16 27.12 6.83
C ASP A 846 21.32 27.29 5.30
N PRO A 847 20.19 27.35 4.55
CA PRO A 847 20.22 27.52 3.10
C PRO A 847 20.78 28.91 2.75
N ARG A 848 21.79 28.94 1.88
CA ARG A 848 22.51 30.17 1.57
C ARG A 848 21.82 30.95 0.47
N ILE A 849 21.66 32.26 0.66
CA ILE A 849 21.14 33.16 -0.38
C ILE A 849 22.28 34.09 -0.83
N ARG A 850 22.36 34.38 -2.12
CA ARG A 850 23.34 35.34 -2.66
C ARG A 850 23.21 36.69 -1.92
N PRO A 851 24.31 37.23 -1.37
CA PRO A 851 24.26 38.53 -0.71
C PRO A 851 24.05 39.65 -1.72
N THR A 852 23.40 40.74 -1.29
CA THR A 852 23.25 41.94 -2.09
C THR A 852 24.60 42.61 -2.32
N GLY A 853 24.90 42.92 -3.58
CA GLY A 853 26.13 43.63 -3.95
C GLY A 853 26.00 45.13 -3.69
N TYR A 854 27.14 45.84 -3.67
CA TYR A 854 27.18 47.31 -3.50
C TYR A 854 27.21 48.08 -4.82
N ASN A 855 26.94 47.42 -5.95
CA ASN A 855 26.94 48.08 -7.26
C ASN A 855 25.58 48.76 -7.50
N PRO A 856 25.48 50.09 -7.49
CA PRO A 856 24.19 50.77 -7.66
C PRO A 856 23.59 50.57 -9.07
N LEU A 857 24.36 50.07 -10.03
CA LEU A 857 23.88 49.81 -11.41
C LEU A 857 23.19 48.45 -11.57
N SER A 858 23.24 47.56 -10.57
CA SER A 858 22.62 46.24 -10.66
C SER A 858 21.12 46.23 -10.39
N VAL A 859 20.58 47.30 -9.80
CA VAL A 859 19.16 47.45 -9.43
C VAL A 859 18.63 48.70 -10.14
N GLN A 860 17.57 48.57 -10.94
CA GLN A 860 17.01 49.69 -11.71
C GLN A 860 15.64 50.15 -11.20
N HIS A 861 14.80 49.22 -10.70
CA HIS A 861 13.47 49.49 -10.16
C HIS A 861 12.60 50.32 -11.12
N ARG A 862 12.39 49.80 -12.33
CA ARG A 862 11.55 50.46 -13.34
C ARG A 862 10.07 50.45 -12.94
N GLU A 863 9.33 51.47 -13.32
CA GLU A 863 7.87 51.49 -13.18
C GLU A 863 7.23 50.30 -13.89
N TYR A 864 6.23 49.69 -13.26
CA TYR A 864 5.50 48.56 -13.83
C TYR A 864 4.65 49.01 -15.02
N ASP A 865 4.86 48.36 -16.15
CA ASP A 865 4.24 48.68 -17.44
C ASP A 865 2.81 48.12 -17.63
N GLY A 866 2.26 47.45 -16.61
CA GLY A 866 0.94 46.81 -16.68
C GLY A 866 0.94 45.42 -17.33
N LYS A 867 2.08 44.94 -17.87
CA LYS A 867 2.16 43.68 -18.61
C LYS A 867 2.63 42.53 -17.73
N ARG A 868 1.87 41.44 -17.79
CA ARG A 868 2.14 40.16 -17.14
C ARG A 868 2.96 39.26 -18.06
N GLU A 869 4.28 39.35 -17.97
CA GLU A 869 5.26 38.61 -18.80
C GLU A 869 6.12 37.70 -17.91
N ASN A 870 6.79 36.69 -18.48
CA ASN A 870 7.87 35.97 -17.79
C ASN A 870 9.20 36.66 -18.12
N LYS A 871 9.91 37.16 -17.09
CA LYS A 871 11.27 37.71 -17.21
C LYS A 871 12.36 36.75 -16.78
N PHE A 872 11.98 35.55 -16.31
CA PHE A 872 12.86 34.59 -15.66
C PHE A 872 12.94 33.25 -16.42
N ASP A 873 12.86 33.29 -17.76
CA ASP A 873 12.85 32.10 -18.64
C ASP A 873 14.08 31.18 -18.46
N SER A 874 15.20 31.71 -17.96
CA SER A 874 16.46 30.97 -17.75
C SER A 874 16.61 30.38 -16.35
N VAL A 875 15.59 30.49 -15.48
CA VAL A 875 15.62 29.92 -14.13
C VAL A 875 15.49 28.40 -14.17
N SER A 876 16.31 27.72 -13.36
CA SER A 876 16.30 26.27 -13.19
C SER A 876 16.60 25.88 -11.74
N LEU A 877 16.06 24.74 -11.31
CA LEU A 877 16.27 24.17 -9.99
C LEU A 877 17.21 22.96 -10.08
N HIS A 878 18.22 22.90 -9.24
CA HIS A 878 19.25 21.84 -9.26
C HIS A 878 19.35 21.17 -7.91
N LEU A 879 19.20 19.84 -7.87
CA LEU A 879 19.40 19.06 -6.65
C LEU A 879 20.83 18.53 -6.57
N SER A 880 21.48 18.81 -5.44
CA SER A 880 22.77 18.25 -5.08
C SER A 880 22.75 17.64 -3.68
N PHE A 881 23.73 16.82 -3.36
CA PHE A 881 23.83 16.12 -2.09
C PHE A 881 25.14 16.50 -1.42
N THR A 882 25.12 16.73 -0.11
CA THR A 882 26.34 16.96 0.65
C THR A 882 26.91 15.63 1.15
N GLU A 883 28.07 15.68 1.80
CA GLU A 883 28.64 14.49 2.46
C GLU A 883 27.96 14.17 3.80
N TRP A 884 27.09 15.06 4.29
CA TRP A 884 26.40 14.85 5.56
C TRP A 884 25.34 13.76 5.42
N LYS A 885 25.51 12.71 6.23
CA LYS A 885 24.57 11.60 6.36
C LYS A 885 24.40 11.28 7.83
N MET A 886 23.15 11.15 8.25
CA MET A 886 22.83 10.74 9.62
C MET A 886 22.01 9.44 9.58
N PRO A 887 22.54 8.32 10.11
CA PRO A 887 21.74 7.12 10.23
C PRO A 887 20.61 7.33 11.24
N LEU A 888 19.41 6.85 10.91
CA LEU A 888 18.32 6.77 11.88
C LEU A 888 18.45 5.45 12.63
N ASP A 889 18.74 5.52 13.92
CA ASP A 889 18.95 4.32 14.75
C ASP A 889 17.61 3.62 15.01
N TRP A 890 17.30 2.64 14.15
CA TRP A 890 16.12 1.80 14.23
C TRP A 890 16.47 0.54 15.04
N ALA A 891 16.30 0.62 16.37
CA ALA A 891 16.17 -0.49 17.33
C ALA A 891 17.14 -1.70 17.25
N SER A 892 18.25 -1.62 16.51
CA SER A 892 19.13 -2.78 16.20
C SER A 892 20.56 -2.47 16.62
N THR A 893 20.84 -2.52 17.92
CA THR A 893 22.19 -2.32 18.43
C THR A 893 23.11 -3.48 18.02
N GLY A 894 24.07 -3.19 17.12
CA GLY A 894 25.14 -4.13 16.73
C GLY A 894 25.34 -4.37 15.23
N GLU A 895 24.56 -3.73 14.36
CA GLU A 895 24.70 -3.87 12.90
C GLU A 895 25.69 -2.84 12.31
N ILE A 896 26.56 -3.27 11.38
CA ILE A 896 27.62 -2.42 10.80
C ILE A 896 27.08 -1.47 9.72
N ASP A 897 26.09 -1.91 8.94
CA ASP A 897 25.53 -1.13 7.82
C ASP A 897 24.12 -0.63 8.21
N ASN A 898 23.92 0.69 8.21
CA ASN A 898 22.64 1.33 8.49
C ASN A 898 21.75 1.33 7.24
N GLU A 899 20.52 0.85 7.36
CA GLU A 899 19.60 0.68 6.23
C GLU A 899 18.69 1.90 5.99
N VAL A 900 18.65 2.85 6.93
CA VAL A 900 17.89 4.10 6.82
C VAL A 900 18.79 5.27 7.23
N PHE A 901 18.87 6.30 6.40
CA PHE A 901 19.62 7.51 6.74
C PHE A 901 19.01 8.77 6.14
N LEU A 902 19.19 9.87 6.85
CA LEU A 902 18.98 11.22 6.36
C LEU A 902 20.17 11.63 5.51
N LEU A 903 19.90 12.22 4.35
CA LEU A 903 20.89 12.78 3.44
C LEU A 903 20.56 14.25 3.21
N GLU A 904 21.48 15.13 3.62
CA GLU A 904 21.33 16.55 3.38
C GLU A 904 21.41 16.82 1.87
N SER A 905 20.36 17.47 1.37
CA SER A 905 20.09 17.65 -0.04
C SER A 905 19.85 19.12 -0.31
N VAL A 906 20.73 19.73 -1.10
CA VAL A 906 20.69 21.16 -1.40
C VAL A 906 19.91 21.36 -2.70
N LEU A 907 18.82 22.14 -2.62
CA LEU A 907 18.06 22.58 -3.78
C LEU A 907 18.50 24.00 -4.17
N SER A 908 19.31 24.12 -5.21
CA SER A 908 19.88 25.40 -5.65
C SER A 908 19.10 26.00 -6.83
N VAL A 909 18.86 27.29 -6.75
CA VAL A 909 18.27 28.13 -7.82
C VAL A 909 19.38 28.69 -8.68
N MET A 910 19.29 28.42 -9.98
CA MET A 910 20.23 28.91 -10.98
C MET A 910 19.48 29.76 -12.01
N ASP A 911 20.03 30.90 -12.39
CA ASP A 911 19.51 31.73 -13.48
C ASP A 911 20.61 32.11 -14.46
N GLY A 912 20.42 31.83 -15.74
CA GLY A 912 21.44 32.08 -16.77
C GLY A 912 22.79 31.41 -16.49
N GLY A 913 22.80 30.29 -15.75
CA GLY A 913 24.01 29.59 -15.30
C GLY A 913 24.68 30.15 -14.05
N GLN A 914 24.10 31.17 -13.39
CA GLN A 914 24.61 31.71 -12.14
C GLN A 914 23.78 31.30 -10.92
N TRP A 915 24.45 31.02 -9.80
CA TRP A 915 23.82 30.59 -8.54
C TRP A 915 23.18 31.76 -7.80
N ILE A 916 21.87 31.67 -7.53
CA ILE A 916 21.08 32.71 -6.85
C ILE A 916 20.96 32.43 -5.36
N GLY A 917 20.72 31.17 -4.99
CA GLY A 917 20.52 30.77 -3.61
C GLY A 917 20.05 29.34 -3.51
N ASP A 918 20.18 28.78 -2.32
CA ASP A 918 19.62 27.51 -1.92
C ASP A 918 18.25 27.76 -1.28
N ILE A 919 17.27 26.93 -1.62
CA ILE A 919 15.90 27.07 -1.16
C ILE A 919 15.48 25.92 -0.26
N ASP A 920 14.77 26.26 0.81
CA ASP A 920 14.03 25.35 1.66
C ASP A 920 12.53 25.57 1.45
N VAL A 921 11.94 24.69 0.66
CA VAL A 921 10.51 24.78 0.32
C VAL A 921 9.61 24.48 1.53
N LEU A 922 10.11 23.87 2.60
CA LEU A 922 9.33 23.61 3.81
C LEU A 922 9.01 24.89 4.60
N GLU A 923 9.77 25.97 4.38
CA GLU A 923 9.45 27.27 4.98
C GLU A 923 8.10 27.82 4.48
N ILE A 924 7.72 27.50 3.24
CA ILE A 924 6.40 27.84 2.70
C ILE A 924 5.30 27.02 3.40
N GLU A 925 5.57 25.77 3.77
CA GLU A 925 4.62 24.93 4.52
C GLU A 925 4.44 25.44 5.97
N LYS A 926 5.53 25.89 6.62
CA LYS A 926 5.51 26.47 7.97
C LYS A 926 4.86 27.85 8.01
N ALA A 927 5.06 28.66 6.97
CA ALA A 927 4.50 30.00 6.82
C ALA A 927 3.85 30.16 5.42
N PRO A 928 2.59 29.71 5.25
CA PRO A 928 1.90 29.76 3.97
C PRO A 928 1.81 31.18 3.42
N LEU A 929 2.14 31.33 2.14
CA LEU A 929 1.95 32.57 1.40
C LEU A 929 0.49 32.78 1.07
N GLU A 930 0.05 34.03 1.08
CA GLU A 930 -1.29 34.38 0.61
C GLU A 930 -1.36 34.19 -0.92
N VAL A 931 -2.39 33.47 -1.37
CA VAL A 931 -2.70 33.32 -2.80
C VAL A 931 -3.89 34.21 -3.13
N PHE A 932 -3.68 35.16 -4.05
CA PHE A 932 -4.73 36.07 -4.49
C PHE A 932 -5.30 35.62 -5.83
N GLU A 933 -6.60 35.31 -5.87
CA GLU A 933 -7.34 34.99 -7.11
C GLU A 933 -8.44 36.03 -7.36
N THR A 934 -8.74 36.29 -8.63
CA THR A 934 -9.81 37.21 -9.04
C THR A 934 -10.76 36.57 -10.03
N ASP A 935 -12.05 36.55 -9.69
CA ASP A 935 -13.13 36.12 -10.59
C ASP A 935 -13.61 37.22 -11.55
N CYS A 936 -13.07 38.45 -11.44
CA CYS A 936 -13.48 39.56 -12.30
C CYS A 936 -13.10 39.30 -13.77
N LYS A 937 -14.10 39.17 -14.65
CA LYS A 937 -13.94 39.04 -16.12
C LYS A 937 -13.60 40.36 -16.84
N GLY A 938 -13.10 41.37 -16.12
CA GLY A 938 -12.81 42.69 -16.67
C GLY A 938 -13.94 43.74 -16.54
N ASP A 939 -15.11 43.39 -15.99
CA ASP A 939 -16.24 44.32 -15.82
C ASP A 939 -16.02 45.40 -14.73
N CYS A 940 -14.89 45.29 -14.01
CA CYS A 940 -14.47 46.19 -12.95
C CYS A 940 -14.16 47.64 -13.45
N ASP A 941 -14.20 47.90 -14.75
CA ASP A 941 -13.82 49.18 -15.37
C ASP A 941 -14.82 50.35 -15.17
N GLY A 942 -16.03 50.10 -14.65
CA GLY A 942 -17.11 51.10 -14.61
C GLY A 942 -17.39 51.86 -13.30
N SER A 943 -16.83 51.50 -12.14
CA SER A 943 -17.19 52.13 -10.85
C SER A 943 -16.08 52.97 -10.22
N GLU A 944 -16.46 54.03 -9.49
CA GLU A 944 -15.69 55.16 -8.93
C GLU A 944 -14.56 54.82 -7.92
N THR A 945 -14.02 53.61 -7.89
CA THR A 945 -12.81 53.25 -7.10
C THR A 945 -11.49 53.61 -7.82
N GLY A 946 -11.55 54.20 -9.01
CA GLY A 946 -10.39 54.45 -9.90
C GLY A 946 -9.31 55.41 -9.39
N GLY A 947 -9.56 56.22 -8.36
CA GLY A 947 -8.62 57.26 -7.90
C GLY A 947 -7.43 56.76 -7.07
N TYR A 948 -7.59 55.67 -6.31
CA TYR A 948 -6.53 55.15 -5.43
C TYR A 948 -5.57 54.20 -6.17
N ALA A 949 -6.10 53.31 -7.02
CA ALA A 949 -5.28 52.40 -7.81
C ALA A 949 -4.34 53.15 -8.78
N GLN A 950 -4.77 54.27 -9.38
CA GLN A 950 -3.95 55.06 -10.32
C GLN A 950 -2.82 55.89 -9.67
N LYS A 951 -2.82 56.05 -8.34
CA LYS A 951 -1.84 56.88 -7.61
C LYS A 951 -0.72 56.10 -6.92
N MET A 952 -0.76 54.77 -6.98
CA MET A 952 0.23 53.93 -6.31
C MET A 952 1.43 53.67 -7.21
N GLU A 953 2.62 53.94 -6.69
CA GLU A 953 3.89 53.57 -7.30
C GLU A 953 4.06 52.05 -7.27
N ARG A 954 4.29 51.46 -8.44
CA ARG A 954 4.46 50.02 -8.62
C ARG A 954 5.71 49.79 -9.43
N ILE A 955 6.57 48.92 -8.93
CA ILE A 955 7.90 48.70 -9.48
C ILE A 955 7.94 47.29 -10.06
N SER A 956 8.46 47.14 -11.27
CA SER A 956 8.80 45.83 -11.83
C SER A 956 10.09 45.29 -11.20
N LEU A 957 10.05 44.03 -10.75
CA LEU A 957 11.20 43.26 -10.29
C LEU A 957 11.54 42.24 -11.38
N ASP A 958 12.39 42.62 -12.32
CA ASP A 958 12.72 41.83 -13.52
C ASP A 958 14.02 41.04 -13.36
N THR A 959 14.75 41.29 -12.27
CA THR A 959 16.03 40.66 -11.96
C THR A 959 16.05 40.13 -10.54
N TRP A 960 16.92 39.16 -10.26
CA TRP A 960 17.09 38.63 -8.89
C TRP A 960 17.66 39.67 -7.93
N GLU A 961 18.52 40.57 -8.41
CA GLU A 961 19.06 41.68 -7.63
C GLU A 961 17.94 42.60 -7.13
N GLU A 962 16.94 42.88 -7.96
CA GLU A 962 15.76 43.67 -7.58
C GLU A 962 14.84 42.95 -6.57
N LEU A 963 14.80 41.62 -6.57
CA LEU A 963 14.06 40.84 -5.57
C LEU A 963 14.79 40.79 -4.22
N LEU A 964 16.10 40.55 -4.25
CA LEU A 964 16.94 40.45 -3.05
C LEU A 964 17.11 41.82 -2.37
N ASP A 965 17.16 42.89 -3.15
CA ASP A 965 17.15 44.29 -2.71
C ASP A 965 15.83 44.98 -3.10
N ALA A 966 14.73 44.45 -2.55
CA ALA A 966 13.38 44.91 -2.85
C ALA A 966 13.16 46.38 -2.43
N PRO A 967 12.42 47.18 -3.24
CA PRO A 967 12.13 48.57 -2.92
C PRO A 967 11.18 48.68 -1.70
N PRO A 968 11.11 49.84 -1.04
CA PRO A 968 10.12 50.10 0.01
C PRO A 968 8.68 50.27 -0.52
N ALA A 969 8.46 50.19 -1.83
CA ALA A 969 7.16 50.26 -2.50
C ALA A 969 6.70 48.87 -2.98
N VAL A 970 5.52 48.80 -3.63
CA VAL A 970 4.98 47.55 -4.18
C VAL A 970 5.81 47.10 -5.38
N GLY A 971 6.53 46.00 -5.22
CA GLY A 971 7.30 45.32 -6.26
C GLY A 971 6.51 44.17 -6.90
N ILE A 972 6.57 44.04 -8.22
CA ILE A 972 5.90 42.99 -8.98
C ILE A 972 6.97 42.11 -9.62
N PHE A 973 7.12 40.90 -9.11
CA PHE A 973 8.02 39.89 -9.65
C PHE A 973 7.35 39.18 -10.82
N ARG A 974 7.82 39.48 -12.04
CA ARG A 974 7.18 39.07 -13.29
C ARG A 974 7.64 37.68 -13.76
N ALA A 975 7.03 36.62 -13.22
CA ALA A 975 7.38 35.24 -13.50
C ALA A 975 6.18 34.40 -13.96
N ARG A 976 5.25 35.03 -14.69
CA ARG A 976 3.97 34.41 -15.06
C ARG A 976 4.20 33.07 -15.75
N THR A 977 3.44 32.04 -15.35
CA THR A 977 3.52 30.65 -15.84
C THR A 977 4.83 29.90 -15.56
N ASN A 978 5.81 30.55 -14.91
CA ASN A 978 7.09 29.95 -14.57
C ASN A 978 7.10 29.47 -13.12
N TRP A 979 6.52 28.28 -12.90
CA TRP A 979 6.38 27.70 -11.57
C TRP A 979 7.71 27.62 -10.81
N ALA A 980 8.84 27.36 -11.50
CA ALA A 980 10.15 27.22 -10.89
C ALA A 980 10.67 28.56 -10.36
N ALA A 981 10.53 29.64 -11.13
CA ALA A 981 10.90 30.99 -10.69
C ALA A 981 9.99 31.49 -9.55
N ARG A 982 8.68 31.20 -9.64
CA ARG A 982 7.71 31.57 -8.60
C ARG A 982 7.97 30.82 -7.29
N LEU A 983 8.22 29.51 -7.35
CA LEU A 983 8.61 28.70 -6.19
C LEU A 983 9.92 29.17 -5.56
N ALA A 984 10.92 29.48 -6.39
CA ALA A 984 12.20 30.00 -5.92
C ALA A 984 12.06 31.34 -5.20
N ALA A 985 11.34 32.30 -5.78
CA ALA A 985 11.06 33.59 -5.16
C ALA A 985 10.28 33.45 -3.85
N ALA A 986 9.21 32.63 -3.87
CA ALA A 986 8.41 32.31 -2.69
C ALA A 986 9.24 31.73 -1.54
N SER A 987 10.12 30.78 -1.84
CA SER A 987 10.98 30.12 -0.85
C SER A 987 12.01 31.09 -0.26
N ILE A 988 12.70 31.86 -1.12
CA ILE A 988 13.70 32.87 -0.71
C ILE A 988 13.06 33.92 0.21
N LEU A 989 11.88 34.44 -0.15
CA LEU A 989 11.18 35.46 0.66
C LEU A 989 10.69 34.88 1.99
N SER A 990 10.22 33.63 2.01
CA SER A 990 9.82 32.95 3.24
C SER A 990 11.01 32.74 4.17
N GLN A 991 12.14 32.26 3.65
CA GLN A 991 13.41 32.12 4.39
C GLN A 991 13.93 33.46 4.95
N GLN A 992 13.69 34.57 4.25
CA GLN A 992 14.01 35.92 4.74
C GLN A 992 12.98 36.49 5.73
N SER A 993 12.01 35.70 6.18
CA SER A 993 10.90 36.13 7.04
C SER A 993 10.01 37.22 6.41
N LYS A 994 9.96 37.31 5.06
CA LYS A 994 9.16 38.27 4.29
C LYS A 994 7.85 37.68 3.73
N ALA A 995 7.48 36.45 4.12
CA ALA A 995 6.25 35.79 3.65
C ALA A 995 4.99 36.64 3.92
N HIS A 996 4.89 37.26 5.09
CA HIS A 996 3.75 38.12 5.48
C HIS A 996 3.57 39.39 4.63
N ALA A 997 4.61 39.79 3.89
CA ALA A 997 4.58 40.95 2.99
C ALA A 997 4.52 40.55 1.51
N THR A 998 4.28 39.27 1.23
CA THR A 998 4.33 38.68 -0.11
C THR A 998 3.00 38.01 -0.45
N VAL A 999 2.50 38.26 -1.66
CA VAL A 999 1.33 37.57 -2.22
C VAL A 999 1.70 36.87 -3.53
N VAL A 1000 1.11 35.72 -3.79
CA VAL A 1000 1.23 34.99 -5.05
C VAL A 1000 -0.06 35.12 -5.84
N VAL A 1001 0.01 35.52 -7.10
CA VAL A 1001 -1.20 35.67 -7.94
C VAL A 1001 -1.69 34.29 -8.43
N GLY A 1002 -2.81 33.80 -7.93
CA GLY A 1002 -3.48 32.63 -8.50
C GLY A 1002 -4.37 32.99 -9.70
N GLY A 1003 -4.66 32.00 -10.55
CA GLY A 1003 -5.51 32.16 -11.74
C GLY A 1003 -4.86 32.86 -12.97
N THR A 1004 -5.63 32.93 -14.06
CA THR A 1004 -5.15 33.48 -15.35
C THR A 1004 -5.22 35.01 -15.43
N GLU A 1005 -6.03 35.65 -14.58
CA GLU A 1005 -6.33 37.08 -14.60
C GLU A 1005 -5.85 37.77 -13.32
N LEU A 1006 -5.50 39.06 -13.41
CA LEU A 1006 -5.14 39.89 -12.25
C LEU A 1006 -5.91 41.22 -12.35
N CYS A 1007 -6.79 41.48 -11.39
CA CYS A 1007 -7.54 42.72 -11.32
C CYS A 1007 -7.03 43.59 -10.17
N TRP A 1008 -6.36 44.69 -10.50
CA TRP A 1008 -5.82 45.65 -9.52
C TRP A 1008 -6.89 46.25 -8.60
N LYS A 1009 -8.12 46.45 -9.10
CA LYS A 1009 -9.22 46.94 -8.28
C LYS A 1009 -9.66 45.91 -7.24
N CYS A 1010 -9.73 44.63 -7.63
CA CYS A 1010 -10.02 43.54 -6.70
C CYS A 1010 -8.91 43.39 -5.66
N LEU A 1011 -7.64 43.47 -6.09
CA LEU A 1011 -6.48 43.39 -5.19
C LEU A 1011 -6.48 44.53 -4.17
N VAL A 1012 -6.65 45.78 -4.63
CA VAL A 1012 -6.73 46.93 -3.72
C VAL A 1012 -7.90 46.77 -2.74
N SER A 1013 -9.08 46.38 -3.24
CA SER A 1013 -10.25 46.13 -2.39
C SER A 1013 -10.00 45.05 -1.33
N HIS A 1014 -9.21 44.02 -1.65
CA HIS A 1014 -8.85 42.94 -0.73
C HIS A 1014 -8.06 43.47 0.48
N TYR A 1015 -7.13 44.39 0.25
CA TYR A 1015 -6.24 44.95 1.28
C TYR A 1015 -6.69 46.32 1.84
N MET A 1016 -7.92 46.76 1.57
CA MET A 1016 -8.39 48.10 1.92
C MET A 1016 -8.78 48.29 3.40
N TYR A 1017 -9.04 47.22 4.16
CA TYR A 1017 -9.59 47.30 5.52
C TYR A 1017 -8.69 46.57 6.53
N PRO A 1018 -8.42 47.11 7.74
CA PRO A 1018 -8.93 48.37 8.32
C PRO A 1018 -8.22 49.65 7.83
N GLU A 1019 -7.00 49.53 7.30
CA GLU A 1019 -6.26 50.56 6.56
C GLU A 1019 -5.64 49.91 5.32
N LEU A 1020 -5.32 50.68 4.28
CA LEU A 1020 -4.77 50.13 3.03
C LEU A 1020 -3.34 49.63 3.23
N HIS A 1021 -3.13 48.32 3.11
CA HIS A 1021 -1.85 47.66 3.34
C HIS A 1021 -1.55 46.65 2.22
N LEU A 1022 -1.12 47.15 1.07
CA LEU A 1022 -0.73 46.25 -0.02
C LEU A 1022 0.52 45.45 0.33
N PRO A 1023 0.63 44.20 -0.17
CA PRO A 1023 1.85 43.42 -0.03
C PRO A 1023 3.02 44.16 -0.70
N GLN A 1024 4.18 44.10 -0.05
CA GLN A 1024 5.41 44.69 -0.59
C GLN A 1024 5.83 43.99 -1.89
N ILE A 1025 5.61 42.68 -1.99
CA ILE A 1025 6.00 41.87 -3.16
C ILE A 1025 4.80 41.08 -3.67
N ILE A 1026 4.54 41.20 -4.97
CA ILE A 1026 3.53 40.43 -5.70
C ILE A 1026 4.26 39.51 -6.67
N ILE A 1027 4.15 38.19 -6.48
CA ILE A 1027 4.69 37.16 -7.38
C ILE A 1027 3.65 36.84 -8.45
N ASP A 1028 3.87 37.37 -9.65
CA ASP A 1028 2.99 37.21 -10.81
C ASP A 1028 3.23 35.92 -11.58
#